data_AF-A0A1V5GPA3-F1
#
_entry.id   AF-A0A1V5GPA3-F1
#
_cell.length_a   1.000
_cell.length_b   1.000
_cell.length_c   1.000
_cell.angle_alpha   90.00
_cell.angle_beta   90.00
_cell.angle_gamma   90.00
#
_symmetry.space_group_name_H-M   'P 1'
#
loop_
_entity.id
_entity.type
_entity.pdbx_description
1 polymer ?
#
loop_
_entity_poly.entity_id
_entity_poly.type
_entity_poly.pdbx_seq_one_letter_code
_entity_poly.pdbx_strand_id
1 'polypeptide(L)'
;MRNKNTASLVSGFISACVLACAPIAGMSASAADIVYGDANGNGNVEIADAVLIMQSLSNPSSYGTQGSDPTHLTVEGADRGDVSERGNGITNKDALSIQRYLLQLTDLPESYAENGSGTSTTTVPKSTETTTAVTTTAPEVPKITVEADIKLNGNSITSDSEYAKAQGSVLTITHSGTYNISGKLDNGQICVDIPDETADPDTVKLIFNGVEIVGQNAPAILIKNADKTSLTVADGTVNTISDGETAYSGDYLDTAVIEAKDDFTIKGGDAGTGKLTIAACELTITATTQTAVVCNNDLKFTGGDITIETLNTTDKNDAVKGKNSVTVKGGKLTINAEGDGLKSSKGSVMIEGGEINIKCGKDAIQAETDLTVGGGTVIACGDRGLTCPGSISIYSCNLLATATDNQCENLAATDAPTLILNYTKEWAKNNPVAVVDGSGNTVFEANNLKKFRYAIVASDKLDIETQYKVYTGGIRVNHADGDTFKADFGAQNMTYNEVNNTDDAELLYQNFFDQSTIHSVDIKMDENQWNDLIANANAESYYPCDVVIDGEEYKNAAIRTKGNSSRMMVASANQDKFSFRLKLDKYDKYQNYHGLTEFCMNNMYSDPSCMRDILCYGALDEIDGVGPNCAYTNMYLNDKLYSFYFLAEQPGDTLAERLATNDDAVLYKATDTSGGGGGMWGNGGNDGYCSFTENMQLNNFAVKFGTDDNYQHISDIKNAINRLTSDNYKFIEDVIDVPSFLKGFAVNSVMCNYDSYNGTLAHNYYLMYNNGKAYFVGWDYNLALGNFMDNGQSVNSDVKTSLYQVQVKDRPLAKLLQVPEYYDMYVGYVKQIVNLYSDPEATVNGYASLIRDSVKNDPRSFFTYDVFESNISKSANGLQVSNGGNNGWNFNNGGDNGWNFNNGGDNGGWNMWGDDNGGWNMWSTEINADEGGWGGGFGGGGFGGGGMWGGNFTFGGDKVSVVDFMIKRNEIIRSALGF
;
A
#
# COMPACT_ATOMS: atom_id res chain seq x y z
N MET A 1 -14.53 -43.44 57.21
CA MET A 1 -13.95 -43.78 58.54
C MET A 1 -14.04 -42.53 59.42
N ARG A 2 -14.66 -42.68 60.62
CA ARG A 2 -14.51 -41.92 61.89
C ARG A 2 -14.16 -40.41 61.78
N ASN A 3 -15.03 -39.43 62.04
CA ASN A 3 -15.86 -39.14 63.22
C ASN A 3 -15.06 -38.73 64.48
N LYS A 4 -15.52 -37.64 65.14
CA LYS A 4 -15.30 -37.18 66.54
C LYS A 4 -14.07 -36.31 66.86
N ASN A 5 -14.08 -35.36 67.80
CA ASN A 5 -15.08 -34.57 68.53
C ASN A 5 -14.30 -33.73 69.58
N THR A 6 -14.66 -32.44 69.70
CA THR A 6 -14.92 -31.65 70.94
C THR A 6 -14.02 -31.64 72.19
N ALA A 7 -14.03 -30.44 72.82
CA ALA A 7 -13.98 -30.08 74.26
C ALA A 7 -12.71 -29.31 74.68
N SER A 8 -12.72 -28.27 75.52
CA SER A 8 -13.59 -27.94 76.67
C SER A 8 -13.55 -26.44 77.03
N LEU A 9 -14.67 -25.81 77.45
CA LEU A 9 -15.03 -25.25 78.80
C LEU A 9 -14.05 -24.21 79.40
N VAL A 10 -14.51 -23.04 79.88
CA VAL A 10 -14.92 -22.67 81.27
C VAL A 10 -15.33 -21.17 81.20
N SER A 11 -16.56 -20.67 81.44
CA SER A 11 -17.47 -20.54 82.61
C SER A 11 -17.35 -19.24 83.43
N GLY A 12 -18.51 -18.57 83.67
CA GLY A 12 -18.80 -17.62 84.78
C GLY A 12 -18.90 -16.14 84.35
N PHE A 13 -19.84 -15.28 84.77
CA PHE A 13 -20.93 -15.28 85.77
C PHE A 13 -21.92 -14.14 85.38
N ILE A 14 -23.24 -14.40 85.27
CA ILE A 14 -24.39 -13.94 86.10
C ILE A 14 -24.41 -12.46 86.55
N SER A 15 -25.47 -11.72 86.18
CA SER A 15 -26.47 -11.06 87.08
C SER A 15 -27.41 -10.15 86.24
N ALA A 16 -28.66 -10.51 85.94
CA ALA A 16 -29.91 -10.40 86.73
C ALA A 16 -30.71 -9.08 86.56
N CYS A 17 -31.90 -9.24 85.94
CA CYS A 17 -33.21 -8.61 86.23
C CYS A 17 -33.36 -7.06 86.05
N VAL A 18 -34.47 -6.43 85.64
CA VAL A 18 -35.93 -6.68 85.69
C VAL A 18 -36.62 -5.88 84.55
N LEU A 19 -37.77 -6.40 84.10
CA LEU A 19 -38.79 -5.79 83.25
C LEU A 19 -39.29 -4.40 83.67
N ALA A 20 -39.55 -3.52 82.70
CA ALA A 20 -40.66 -2.56 82.76
C ALA A 20 -41.26 -2.39 81.36
N CYS A 21 -42.60 -2.48 81.26
CA CYS A 21 -43.39 -2.41 80.05
C CYS A 21 -44.25 -1.13 80.06
N ALA A 22 -44.64 -0.68 78.84
CA ALA A 22 -45.77 0.19 78.45
C ALA A 22 -45.39 1.62 77.97
N PRO A 23 -46.24 2.30 77.14
CA PRO A 23 -46.04 2.38 75.68
C PRO A 23 -46.11 3.81 75.07
N ILE A 24 -45.65 3.90 73.81
CA ILE A 24 -46.02 4.81 72.70
C ILE A 24 -46.14 6.33 72.95
N ALA A 25 -45.25 7.07 72.28
CA ALA A 25 -45.57 8.20 71.40
C ALA A 25 -44.41 8.28 70.38
N GLY A 26 -44.55 7.94 69.10
CA GLY A 26 -45.44 8.64 68.18
C GLY A 26 -44.78 9.93 67.69
N MET A 27 -43.61 9.86 67.04
CA MET A 27 -43.12 10.95 66.17
C MET A 27 -42.53 10.31 64.90
N SER A 28 -43.27 10.49 63.81
CA SER A 28 -42.79 10.35 62.44
C SER A 28 -41.60 11.28 62.23
N ALA A 29 -40.49 10.73 61.73
CA ALA A 29 -39.41 11.50 61.11
C ALA A 29 -39.33 11.09 59.64
N SER A 30 -39.45 12.09 58.78
CA SER A 30 -39.36 12.05 57.31
C SER A 30 -38.17 11.23 56.83
N ALA A 31 -38.37 10.35 55.84
CA ALA A 31 -37.29 9.92 54.97
C ALA A 31 -36.76 11.18 54.25
N ALA A 32 -35.45 11.43 54.32
CA ALA A 32 -34.82 12.39 53.42
C ALA A 32 -34.68 11.72 52.04
N ASP A 33 -35.02 12.43 50.97
CA ASP A 33 -34.90 11.91 49.61
C ASP A 33 -33.43 11.56 49.32
N ILE A 34 -33.19 10.37 48.75
CA ILE A 34 -31.86 9.93 48.33
C ILE A 34 -31.44 10.77 47.12
N VAL A 35 -30.29 11.44 47.22
CA VAL A 35 -29.67 12.15 46.09
C VAL A 35 -28.71 11.18 45.39
N TYR A 36 -29.16 10.55 44.31
CA TYR A 36 -28.32 9.63 43.53
C TYR A 36 -27.20 10.39 42.81
N GLY A 37 -25.97 9.90 42.94
CA GLY A 37 -24.75 10.52 42.41
C GLY A 37 -23.95 11.35 43.42
N ASP A 38 -24.46 11.61 44.63
CA ASP A 38 -23.76 12.35 45.70
C ASP A 38 -22.85 11.39 46.51
N ALA A 39 -21.71 11.03 45.93
CA ALA A 39 -20.75 10.09 46.50
C ALA A 39 -19.95 10.67 47.69
N ASN A 40 -19.75 11.98 47.74
CA ASN A 40 -19.06 12.66 48.84
C ASN A 40 -20.01 13.07 49.99
N GLY A 41 -21.33 13.01 49.77
CA GLY A 41 -22.36 13.19 50.79
C GLY A 41 -22.67 14.65 51.14
N ASN A 42 -22.30 15.60 50.28
CA ASN A 42 -22.48 17.03 50.54
C ASN A 42 -23.87 17.57 50.12
N GLY A 43 -24.71 16.72 49.53
CA GLY A 43 -26.08 17.03 49.11
C GLY A 43 -26.21 17.59 47.69
N ASN A 44 -25.12 17.71 46.94
CA ASN A 44 -25.09 18.06 45.52
C ASN A 44 -24.46 16.92 44.72
N VAL A 45 -24.84 16.79 43.45
CA VAL A 45 -24.15 15.91 42.50
C VAL A 45 -23.20 16.79 41.68
N GLU A 46 -21.91 16.54 41.79
CA GLU A 46 -20.86 17.31 41.12
C GLU A 46 -19.67 16.42 40.71
N ILE A 47 -18.70 17.00 40.00
CA ILE A 47 -17.57 16.22 39.48
C ILE A 47 -16.71 15.60 40.60
N ALA A 48 -16.71 16.21 41.79
CA ALA A 48 -16.01 15.70 42.97
C ALA A 48 -16.52 14.31 43.39
N ASP A 49 -17.79 13.99 43.13
CA ASP A 49 -18.37 12.67 43.41
C ASP A 49 -17.81 11.59 42.49
N ALA A 50 -17.74 11.88 41.18
CA ALA A 50 -17.13 10.99 40.20
C ALA A 50 -15.63 10.80 40.46
N VAL A 51 -14.93 11.87 40.86
CA VAL A 51 -13.51 11.81 41.23
C VAL A 51 -13.29 10.98 42.47
N LEU A 52 -14.12 11.14 43.52
CA LEU A 52 -14.03 10.34 44.73
C LEU A 52 -14.27 8.84 44.46
N ILE A 53 -15.21 8.51 43.56
CA ILE A 53 -15.41 7.14 43.09
C ILE A 53 -14.15 6.60 42.42
N MET A 54 -13.59 7.31 41.44
CA MET A 54 -12.37 6.86 40.74
C MET A 54 -11.17 6.74 41.70
N GLN A 55 -10.99 7.69 42.62
CA GLN A 55 -9.95 7.64 43.65
C GLN A 55 -10.14 6.45 44.60
N SER A 56 -11.38 6.14 44.97
CA SER A 56 -11.71 5.01 45.83
C SER A 56 -11.37 3.66 45.19
N LEU A 57 -11.45 3.56 43.85
CA LEU A 57 -11.12 2.35 43.09
C LEU A 57 -9.63 2.24 42.77
N SER A 58 -8.98 3.36 42.44
CA SER A 58 -7.56 3.39 42.09
C SER A 58 -6.62 3.42 43.30
N ASN A 59 -7.08 3.91 44.46
CA ASN A 59 -6.30 3.93 45.71
C ASN A 59 -7.22 3.67 46.93
N PRO A 60 -7.75 2.44 47.08
CA PRO A 60 -8.74 2.10 48.10
C PRO A 60 -8.21 2.23 49.54
N SER A 61 -6.90 2.12 49.76
CA SER A 61 -6.29 2.32 51.08
C SER A 61 -6.30 3.78 51.54
N SER A 62 -6.47 4.73 50.61
CA SER A 62 -6.59 6.15 50.91
C SER A 62 -8.03 6.65 50.76
N TYR A 63 -8.74 6.27 49.69
CA TYR A 63 -10.06 6.84 49.35
C TYR A 63 -11.20 5.82 49.28
N GLY A 64 -10.93 4.53 49.49
CA GLY A 64 -11.96 3.48 49.55
C GLY A 64 -12.92 3.68 50.73
N THR A 65 -13.91 2.80 50.89
CA THR A 65 -14.83 2.86 52.06
C THR A 65 -14.16 2.67 53.41
N GLN A 66 -12.89 2.24 53.41
CA GLN A 66 -12.00 2.10 54.56
C GLN A 66 -10.69 2.89 54.35
N GLY A 67 -10.72 3.92 53.51
CA GLY A 67 -9.57 4.73 53.16
C GLY A 67 -9.02 5.52 54.35
N SER A 68 -7.71 5.81 54.31
CA SER A 68 -7.00 6.59 55.31
C SER A 68 -7.16 8.11 55.17
N ASP A 69 -7.68 8.60 54.03
CA ASP A 69 -7.93 10.02 53.78
C ASP A 69 -9.25 10.48 54.41
N PRO A 70 -9.35 11.63 55.09
CA PRO A 70 -10.60 12.12 55.71
C PRO A 70 -11.77 12.36 54.74
N THR A 71 -11.48 12.48 53.44
CA THR A 71 -12.49 12.68 52.38
C THR A 71 -12.82 11.38 51.65
N HIS A 72 -12.34 10.23 52.15
CA HIS A 72 -12.58 8.92 51.55
C HIS A 72 -14.07 8.63 51.35
N LEU A 73 -14.37 7.81 50.35
CA LEU A 73 -15.73 7.41 50.01
C LEU A 73 -16.41 6.81 51.25
N THR A 74 -17.56 7.33 51.66
CA THR A 74 -18.30 6.75 52.81
C THR A 74 -19.15 5.58 52.36
N VAL A 75 -19.69 4.77 53.28
CA VAL A 75 -20.62 3.69 52.90
C VAL A 75 -21.93 4.24 52.32
N GLU A 76 -22.43 5.35 52.89
CA GLU A 76 -23.59 6.06 52.32
C GLU A 76 -23.24 6.70 50.97
N GLY A 77 -22.04 7.28 50.85
CA GLY A 77 -21.50 7.79 49.60
C GLY A 77 -21.34 6.71 48.53
N ALA A 78 -20.96 5.50 48.92
CA ALA A 78 -20.90 4.35 48.04
C ALA A 78 -22.31 3.88 47.60
N ASP A 79 -23.32 3.94 48.45
CA ASP A 79 -24.72 3.58 48.07
C ASP A 79 -25.41 4.67 47.24
N ARG A 80 -25.07 5.94 47.44
CA ARG A 80 -25.52 7.08 46.62
C ARG A 80 -24.78 7.16 45.30
N GLY A 81 -23.49 6.85 45.31
CA GLY A 81 -22.61 6.83 44.16
C GLY A 81 -22.81 5.61 43.26
N ASP A 82 -23.37 4.50 43.76
CA ASP A 82 -23.73 3.31 42.98
C ASP A 82 -25.00 3.59 42.17
N VAL A 83 -24.80 4.02 40.92
CA VAL A 83 -25.83 4.56 40.03
C VAL A 83 -25.87 3.89 38.65
N SER A 84 -24.90 3.03 38.32
CA SER A 84 -24.84 2.21 37.11
C SER A 84 -24.93 0.74 37.52
N GLU A 85 -25.97 0.04 37.08
CA GLU A 85 -26.29 -1.32 37.54
C GLU A 85 -26.43 -1.36 39.07
N ARG A 86 -27.12 -0.35 39.62
CA ARG A 86 -27.24 -0.09 41.05
C ARG A 86 -27.48 -1.34 41.88
N GLY A 87 -26.56 -1.63 42.81
CA GLY A 87 -26.56 -2.82 43.66
C GLY A 87 -25.44 -3.81 43.35
N ASN A 88 -24.62 -3.56 42.31
CA ASN A 88 -23.38 -4.29 42.04
C ASN A 88 -22.16 -3.68 42.78
N GLY A 89 -22.34 -2.54 43.46
CA GLY A 89 -21.30 -1.80 44.17
C GLY A 89 -20.60 -0.80 43.26
N ILE A 90 -19.73 0.03 43.86
CA ILE A 90 -19.06 1.11 43.14
C ILE A 90 -18.08 0.60 42.07
N THR A 91 -18.24 1.07 40.84
CA THR A 91 -17.41 0.79 39.67
C THR A 91 -17.04 2.07 38.92
N ASN A 92 -16.14 1.98 37.94
CA ASN A 92 -15.84 3.13 37.07
C ASN A 92 -17.05 3.55 36.20
N LYS A 93 -18.02 2.66 35.99
CA LYS A 93 -19.25 3.00 35.25
C LYS A 93 -20.10 3.99 36.04
N ASP A 94 -20.11 3.90 37.37
CA ASP A 94 -20.82 4.85 38.24
C ASP A 94 -20.28 6.27 38.14
N ALA A 95 -18.94 6.42 38.11
CA ALA A 95 -18.30 7.71 37.86
C ALA A 95 -18.65 8.27 36.47
N LEU A 96 -18.73 7.41 35.46
CA LEU A 96 -19.15 7.79 34.10
C LEU A 96 -20.63 8.23 34.06
N SER A 97 -21.52 7.52 34.75
CA SER A 97 -22.94 7.88 34.86
C SER A 97 -23.13 9.24 35.53
N ILE A 98 -22.38 9.55 36.60
CA ILE A 98 -22.40 10.88 37.24
C ILE A 98 -21.92 11.96 36.26
N GLN A 99 -20.83 11.72 35.51
CA GLN A 99 -20.34 12.67 34.50
C GLN A 99 -21.38 12.92 33.39
N ARG A 100 -22.06 11.87 32.92
CA ARG A 100 -23.13 11.98 31.92
C ARG A 100 -24.36 12.72 32.46
N TYR A 101 -24.71 12.52 33.73
CA TYR A 101 -25.77 13.27 34.40
C TYR A 101 -25.45 14.77 34.49
N LEU A 102 -24.22 15.14 34.84
CA LEU A 102 -23.78 16.55 34.88
C LEU A 102 -23.82 17.23 33.50
N LEU A 103 -23.66 16.45 32.43
CA LEU A 103 -23.81 16.89 31.05
C LEU A 103 -25.26 16.82 30.53
N GLN A 104 -26.23 16.46 31.38
CA GLN A 104 -27.65 16.30 31.05
C GLN A 104 -27.91 15.21 29.99
N LEU A 105 -27.07 14.19 29.94
CA LEU A 105 -27.16 13.07 28.98
C LEU A 105 -27.89 11.83 29.55
N THR A 106 -28.15 11.79 30.87
CA THR A 106 -28.90 10.72 31.56
C THR A 106 -29.49 11.25 32.88
N ASP A 107 -30.45 10.51 33.44
CA ASP A 107 -30.90 10.65 34.84
C ASP A 107 -30.19 9.63 35.74
N LEU A 108 -30.18 9.85 37.06
CA LEU A 108 -29.61 8.91 38.06
C LEU A 108 -30.68 8.31 38.99
N PRO A 109 -30.59 7.02 39.33
CA PRO A 109 -29.60 6.06 38.84
C PRO A 109 -29.88 5.66 37.39
N GLU A 110 -28.82 5.46 36.60
CA GLU A 110 -28.88 5.12 35.17
C GLU A 110 -29.42 3.69 34.94
N SER A 111 -29.16 2.75 35.85
CA SER A 111 -29.69 1.37 35.81
C SER A 111 -29.60 0.65 37.18
N TYR A 112 -30.23 -0.53 37.35
CA TYR A 112 -30.25 -1.34 38.59
C TYR A 112 -29.77 -2.79 38.35
N ALA A 113 -29.04 -3.38 39.31
CA ALA A 113 -28.62 -4.79 39.26
C ALA A 113 -29.73 -5.76 39.69
N GLU A 114 -29.74 -6.97 39.12
CA GLU A 114 -30.68 -8.04 39.48
C GLU A 114 -30.26 -8.77 40.80
N ASN A 115 -30.72 -8.23 41.94
CA ASN A 115 -30.87 -8.78 43.31
C ASN A 115 -29.87 -9.80 43.93
N GLY A 116 -29.29 -9.45 45.10
CA GLY A 116 -28.70 -10.43 46.03
C GLY A 116 -28.04 -10.03 47.39
N SER A 117 -28.55 -9.06 48.16
CA SER A 117 -28.54 -8.96 49.67
C SER A 117 -27.28 -9.25 50.55
N GLY A 118 -26.86 -8.26 51.37
CA GLY A 118 -26.64 -8.46 52.83
C GLY A 118 -25.37 -7.87 53.51
N THR A 119 -25.58 -6.90 54.41
CA THR A 119 -24.65 -5.88 54.93
C THR A 119 -23.91 -6.18 56.26
N SER A 120 -22.88 -5.35 56.48
CA SER A 120 -21.92 -5.12 57.58
C SER A 120 -22.36 -5.12 59.06
N THR A 121 -21.37 -5.37 59.92
CA THR A 121 -21.34 -5.11 61.37
C THR A 121 -20.89 -3.69 61.72
N THR A 122 -21.56 -3.09 62.70
CA THR A 122 -21.44 -1.71 63.21
C THR A 122 -20.57 -1.63 64.48
N THR A 123 -19.70 -0.61 64.55
CA THR A 123 -19.40 0.29 65.72
C THR A 123 -18.85 -0.31 67.03
N VAL A 124 -18.23 0.35 68.03
CA VAL A 124 -17.94 1.71 68.58
C VAL A 124 -16.71 1.49 69.55
N PRO A 125 -16.20 2.37 70.47
CA PRO A 125 -16.19 3.83 70.73
C PRO A 125 -14.75 4.43 70.74
N LYS A 126 -14.49 5.73 70.48
CA LYS A 126 -14.76 7.00 71.22
C LYS A 126 -13.97 7.22 72.53
N SER A 127 -13.07 8.21 72.53
CA SER A 127 -12.96 9.35 73.48
C SER A 127 -11.61 10.08 73.31
N THR A 128 -11.56 11.28 72.70
CA THR A 128 -11.43 12.63 73.33
C THR A 128 -10.20 12.85 74.20
N GLU A 129 -9.33 13.80 73.82
CA GLU A 129 -9.12 15.05 74.57
C GLU A 129 -8.16 16.03 73.86
N THR A 130 -8.36 17.29 74.24
CA THR A 130 -7.89 18.56 73.68
C THR A 130 -6.42 18.84 73.98
N THR A 131 -5.63 19.31 73.01
CA THR A 131 -4.44 20.13 73.27
C THR A 131 -4.13 21.08 72.11
N THR A 132 -3.96 22.34 72.48
CA THR A 132 -3.55 23.50 71.70
C THR A 132 -2.22 23.28 70.97
N ALA A 133 -2.17 23.50 69.65
CA ALA A 133 -0.92 23.58 68.90
C ALA A 133 -0.98 24.76 67.92
N VAL A 134 0.14 25.46 67.88
CA VAL A 134 0.36 26.79 67.32
C VAL A 134 0.16 26.80 65.80
N THR A 135 -0.63 27.77 65.33
CA THR A 135 -0.67 28.18 63.92
C THR A 135 0.71 28.71 63.52
N THR A 136 1.43 27.95 62.70
CA THR A 136 2.38 28.54 61.74
C THR A 136 1.80 28.29 60.35
N THR A 137 1.10 29.30 59.85
CA THR A 137 0.76 29.44 58.43
C THR A 137 2.05 29.42 57.63
N ALA A 138 2.27 28.38 56.81
CA ALA A 138 3.17 28.50 55.67
C ALA A 138 2.53 29.51 54.70
N PRO A 139 3.29 30.47 54.16
CA PRO A 139 2.74 31.47 53.25
C PRO A 139 2.28 30.78 51.97
N GLU A 140 1.02 30.99 51.59
CA GLU A 140 0.52 30.70 50.25
C GLU A 140 1.23 31.66 49.29
N VAL A 141 2.15 31.15 48.48
CA VAL A 141 2.80 31.93 47.42
C VAL A 141 1.75 32.18 46.34
N PRO A 142 1.48 33.44 45.94
CA PRO A 142 0.57 33.71 44.84
C PRO A 142 1.08 33.03 43.57
N LYS A 143 0.30 32.10 43.03
CA LYS A 143 0.62 31.39 41.78
C LYS A 143 0.60 32.38 40.61
N ILE A 144 1.76 32.63 40.03
CA ILE A 144 1.90 33.51 38.86
C ILE A 144 1.31 32.77 37.66
N THR A 145 0.29 33.36 37.02
CA THR A 145 -0.26 32.83 35.76
C THR A 145 0.37 33.62 34.61
N VAL A 146 1.18 32.96 33.81
CA VAL A 146 1.84 33.57 32.64
C VAL A 146 1.09 33.18 31.37
N GLU A 147 0.72 34.19 30.59
CA GLU A 147 0.25 34.06 29.22
C GLU A 147 0.99 35.10 28.38
N ALA A 148 1.54 34.71 27.23
CA ALA A 148 2.40 35.56 26.43
C ALA A 148 2.22 35.31 24.93
N ASP A 149 2.21 36.39 24.15
CA ASP A 149 2.20 36.35 22.69
C ASP A 149 3.61 36.57 22.14
N ILE A 150 4.06 35.62 21.30
CA ILE A 150 5.40 35.60 20.74
C ILE A 150 5.32 35.58 19.21
N LYS A 151 6.04 36.50 18.57
CA LYS A 151 6.19 36.56 17.11
C LYS A 151 7.63 36.31 16.69
N LEU A 152 7.79 35.39 15.74
CA LEU A 152 9.05 35.02 15.11
C LEU A 152 9.19 35.78 13.77
N ASN A 153 10.26 36.56 13.59
CA ASN A 153 10.42 37.52 12.51
C ASN A 153 11.73 37.30 11.71
N GLY A 154 11.98 36.06 11.27
CA GLY A 154 13.16 35.63 10.51
C GLY A 154 14.40 35.51 11.39
N ASN A 155 15.06 36.63 11.68
CA ASN A 155 16.28 36.67 12.49
C ASN A 155 16.09 37.32 13.87
N SER A 156 14.85 37.63 14.24
CA SER A 156 14.51 38.29 15.51
C SER A 156 13.20 37.77 16.09
N ILE A 157 13.00 37.98 17.39
CA ILE A 157 11.81 37.55 18.13
C ILE A 157 11.24 38.73 18.92
N THR A 158 9.92 38.86 18.95
CA THR A 158 9.21 39.79 19.85
C THR A 158 8.35 39.02 20.84
N SER A 159 8.41 39.41 22.11
CA SER A 159 7.65 38.83 23.22
C SER A 159 7.09 39.97 24.09
N ASP A 160 5.88 39.80 24.59
CA ASP A 160 5.21 40.72 25.51
C ASP A 160 5.39 40.36 27.00
N SER A 161 6.12 39.28 27.29
CA SER A 161 6.31 38.75 28.64
C SER A 161 7.74 38.87 29.16
N GLU A 162 7.89 39.23 30.44
CA GLU A 162 9.19 39.28 31.11
C GLU A 162 9.81 37.89 31.36
N TYR A 163 8.98 36.84 31.29
CA TYR A 163 9.34 35.44 31.47
C TYR A 163 9.69 34.73 30.15
N ALA A 164 9.61 35.43 29.03
CA ALA A 164 9.97 34.96 27.69
C ALA A 164 10.88 35.98 27.01
N LYS A 165 12.20 35.85 27.21
CA LYS A 165 13.19 36.84 26.81
C LYS A 165 13.74 36.54 25.43
N ALA A 166 13.59 37.49 24.51
CA ALA A 166 14.19 37.42 23.18
C ALA A 166 15.60 38.03 23.18
N GLN A 167 16.59 37.28 22.69
CA GLN A 167 17.93 37.76 22.40
C GLN A 167 18.31 37.35 20.97
N GLY A 168 18.15 38.28 20.02
CA GLY A 168 18.30 37.96 18.60
C GLY A 168 17.24 36.95 18.15
N SER A 169 17.69 35.82 17.59
CA SER A 169 16.85 34.69 17.19
C SER A 169 16.72 33.59 18.24
N VAL A 170 17.10 33.86 19.50
CA VAL A 170 16.93 32.94 20.63
C VAL A 170 15.86 33.47 21.58
N LEU A 171 14.86 32.64 21.87
CA LEU A 171 13.87 32.87 22.91
C LEU A 171 14.23 32.05 24.15
N THR A 172 14.28 32.66 25.32
CA THR A 172 14.47 31.95 26.60
C THR A 172 13.25 32.11 27.50
N ILE A 173 12.56 31.00 27.78
CA ILE A 173 11.42 30.91 28.69
C ILE A 173 11.92 30.47 30.06
N THR A 174 11.58 31.23 31.11
CA THR A 174 12.11 31.02 32.48
C THR A 174 11.03 30.86 33.54
N HIS A 175 9.77 30.65 33.15
CA HIS A 175 8.65 30.37 34.05
C HIS A 175 7.64 29.45 33.35
N SER A 176 6.86 28.67 34.09
CA SER A 176 5.70 27.94 33.58
C SER A 176 4.61 28.92 33.11
N GLY A 177 3.80 28.50 32.14
CA GLY A 177 2.84 29.40 31.50
C GLY A 177 2.39 28.93 30.13
N THR A 178 1.57 29.76 29.49
CA THR A 178 1.11 29.56 28.11
C THR A 178 1.79 30.57 27.19
N TYR A 179 2.43 30.08 26.13
CA TYR A 179 3.17 30.89 25.17
C TYR A 179 2.60 30.65 23.79
N ASN A 180 1.90 31.64 23.24
CA ASN A 180 1.30 31.61 21.91
C ASN A 180 2.34 32.06 20.88
N ILE A 181 2.83 31.13 20.05
CA ILE A 181 3.96 31.35 19.15
C ILE A 181 3.50 31.25 17.70
N SER A 182 3.96 32.19 16.87
CA SER A 182 3.63 32.23 15.44
C SER A 182 4.72 32.95 14.65
N GLY A 183 4.82 32.68 13.35
CA GLY A 183 5.80 33.28 12.45
C GLY A 183 7.01 32.38 12.18
N LYS A 184 8.11 32.96 11.69
CA LYS A 184 9.27 32.22 11.19
C LYS A 184 10.59 32.55 11.88
N LEU A 185 11.46 31.58 12.09
CA LEU A 185 12.90 31.75 12.36
C LEU A 185 13.74 31.03 11.30
N ASP A 186 14.62 31.77 10.61
CA ASP A 186 15.53 31.23 9.57
C ASP A 186 16.72 30.47 10.15
N ASN A 187 17.14 30.88 11.36
CA ASN A 187 18.14 30.23 12.18
C ASN A 187 17.95 30.67 13.63
N GLY A 188 17.26 29.87 14.43
CA GLY A 188 16.93 30.26 15.79
C GLY A 188 16.53 29.12 16.69
N GLN A 189 16.26 29.44 17.94
CA GLN A 189 16.02 28.47 19.01
C GLN A 189 14.96 28.98 19.98
N ILE A 190 14.05 28.10 20.39
CA ILE A 190 13.22 28.25 21.58
C ILE A 190 13.86 27.43 22.71
N CYS A 191 14.32 28.10 23.75
CA CYS A 191 14.96 27.50 24.91
C CYS A 191 14.05 27.63 26.15
N VAL A 192 13.74 26.51 26.79
CA VAL A 192 13.03 26.45 28.08
C VAL A 192 14.05 26.13 29.17
N ASP A 193 14.26 27.06 30.10
CA ASP A 193 15.26 26.98 31.17
C ASP A 193 14.67 27.58 32.46
N ILE A 194 13.79 26.80 33.11
CA ILE A 194 13.17 27.15 34.39
C ILE A 194 14.26 27.14 35.47
N PRO A 195 14.57 28.27 36.15
CA PRO A 195 15.70 28.32 37.07
C PRO A 195 15.57 27.41 38.30
N ASP A 196 14.33 27.15 38.75
CA ASP A 196 14.01 26.28 39.88
C ASP A 196 12.66 25.59 39.64
N GLU A 197 12.70 24.37 39.11
CA GLU A 197 11.53 23.53 38.82
C GLU A 197 10.77 23.08 40.08
N THR A 198 11.41 23.14 41.26
CA THR A 198 10.73 22.80 42.52
C THR A 198 9.85 23.94 43.01
N ALA A 199 10.29 25.17 42.74
CA ALA A 199 9.51 26.39 43.00
C ALA A 199 8.46 26.64 41.91
N ASP A 200 8.69 26.14 40.69
CA ASP A 200 7.80 26.28 39.53
C ASP A 200 7.55 24.93 38.81
N PRO A 201 6.76 24.03 39.43
CA PRO A 201 6.53 22.67 38.93
C PRO A 201 5.43 22.59 37.87
N ASP A 202 4.82 23.71 37.49
CA ASP A 202 3.73 23.73 36.52
C ASP A 202 4.26 23.58 35.08
N THR A 203 3.37 23.23 34.16
CA THR A 203 3.76 22.96 32.77
C THR A 203 4.05 24.23 31.97
N VAL A 204 5.16 24.24 31.23
CA VAL A 204 5.42 25.19 30.14
C VAL A 204 4.64 24.74 28.90
N LYS A 205 3.71 25.56 28.40
CA LYS A 205 2.85 25.25 27.26
C LYS A 205 3.22 26.13 26.07
N LEU A 206 3.80 25.52 25.04
CA LEU A 206 4.08 26.15 23.76
C LEU A 206 2.88 25.90 22.84
N ILE A 207 2.19 26.95 22.39
CA ILE A 207 1.06 26.87 21.46
C ILE A 207 1.53 27.36 20.10
N PHE A 208 1.66 26.45 19.13
CA PHE A 208 2.17 26.74 17.80
C PHE A 208 1.03 27.06 16.85
N ASN A 209 1.06 28.26 16.27
CA ASN A 209 0.03 28.77 15.37
C ASN A 209 0.68 29.36 14.10
N GLY A 210 1.06 28.48 13.17
CA GLY A 210 1.76 28.86 11.94
C GLY A 210 3.23 29.20 12.20
N VAL A 211 3.95 28.28 12.84
CA VAL A 211 5.36 28.40 13.22
C VAL A 211 6.25 27.68 12.22
N GLU A 212 7.30 28.35 11.73
CA GLU A 212 8.40 27.73 10.98
C GLU A 212 9.73 28.03 11.70
N ILE A 213 10.48 27.01 12.11
CA ILE A 213 11.78 27.21 12.79
C ILE A 213 12.82 26.30 12.15
N VAL A 214 13.91 26.91 11.68
CA VAL A 214 15.12 26.20 11.31
C VAL A 214 16.16 26.43 12.40
N GLY A 215 16.65 25.37 13.04
CA GLY A 215 17.76 25.41 13.99
C GLY A 215 19.05 24.96 13.29
N GLN A 216 19.81 25.87 12.69
CA GLN A 216 20.98 25.47 11.88
C GLN A 216 22.20 25.07 12.73
N ASN A 217 22.42 25.79 13.84
CA ASN A 217 23.64 25.64 14.66
C ASN A 217 23.36 25.14 16.08
N ALA A 218 22.08 25.00 16.43
CA ALA A 218 21.60 24.61 17.75
C ALA A 218 20.18 24.01 17.57
N PRO A 219 19.70 23.20 18.53
CA PRO A 219 18.34 22.67 18.50
C PRO A 219 17.32 23.79 18.28
N ALA A 220 16.36 23.56 17.38
CA ALA A 220 15.24 24.47 17.15
C ALA A 220 14.40 24.65 18.42
N ILE A 221 14.26 23.57 19.20
CA ILE A 221 13.68 23.59 20.54
C ILE A 221 14.62 22.89 21.50
N LEU A 222 14.98 23.57 22.59
CA LEU A 222 15.82 23.05 23.67
C LEU A 222 15.09 23.21 25.00
N ILE A 223 14.62 22.11 25.58
CA ILE A 223 14.11 22.09 26.96
C ILE A 223 15.26 21.67 27.85
N LYS A 224 15.93 22.67 28.41
CA LYS A 224 17.15 22.51 29.21
C LYS A 224 16.83 22.20 30.68
N ASN A 225 15.75 22.77 31.22
CA ASN A 225 15.25 22.50 32.56
C ASN A 225 13.77 22.89 32.67
N ALA A 226 12.89 21.94 32.99
CA ALA A 226 11.48 22.18 33.35
C ALA A 226 10.85 20.87 33.85
N ASP A 227 9.98 20.87 34.87
CA ASP A 227 9.30 19.63 35.29
C ASP A 227 8.51 19.00 34.14
N LYS A 228 7.76 19.83 33.39
CA LYS A 228 6.96 19.41 32.23
C LYS A 228 6.91 20.49 31.16
N THR A 229 7.08 20.10 29.90
CA THR A 229 6.79 20.95 28.75
C THR A 229 5.79 20.28 27.81
N SER A 230 4.86 21.05 27.24
CA SER A 230 3.99 20.59 26.17
C SER A 230 4.01 21.51 24.96
N LEU A 231 4.09 20.93 23.76
CA LEU A 231 3.88 21.61 22.49
C LEU A 231 2.48 21.25 21.96
N THR A 232 1.66 22.27 21.71
CA THR A 232 0.31 22.11 21.15
C THR A 232 0.26 22.72 19.76
N VAL A 233 -0.09 21.92 18.76
CA VAL A 233 -0.28 22.34 17.37
C VAL A 233 -1.70 22.88 17.23
N ALA A 234 -1.86 24.19 17.07
CA ALA A 234 -3.19 24.81 17.00
C ALA A 234 -3.98 24.31 15.78
N ASP A 235 -5.30 24.20 15.93
CA ASP A 235 -6.20 23.72 14.88
C ASP A 235 -6.14 24.58 13.62
N GLY A 236 -6.11 23.94 12.44
CA GLY A 236 -6.07 24.63 11.15
C GLY A 236 -4.75 25.34 10.82
N THR A 237 -3.66 24.95 11.48
CA THR A 237 -2.34 25.55 11.28
C THR A 237 -1.33 24.50 10.79
N VAL A 238 -0.39 24.96 9.96
CA VAL A 238 0.76 24.16 9.52
C VAL A 238 1.99 24.72 10.19
N ASN A 239 2.79 23.84 10.81
CA ASN A 239 3.98 24.20 11.55
C ASN A 239 5.14 23.32 11.09
N THR A 240 6.33 23.89 10.95
CA THR A 240 7.53 23.18 10.53
C THR A 240 8.70 23.45 11.47
N ILE A 241 9.45 22.40 11.78
CA ILE A 241 10.67 22.46 12.58
C ILE A 241 11.75 21.66 11.85
N SER A 242 12.92 22.24 11.61
CA SER A 242 14.03 21.52 10.99
C SER A 242 15.39 21.92 11.55
N ASP A 243 16.40 21.09 11.28
CA ASP A 243 17.81 21.47 11.43
C ASP A 243 18.37 22.09 10.13
N GLY A 244 19.70 22.24 10.08
CA GLY A 244 20.44 22.61 8.87
C GLY A 244 21.15 21.42 8.21
N GLU A 245 21.91 21.71 7.16
CA GLU A 245 22.63 20.71 6.35
C GLU A 245 23.89 20.13 7.05
N THR A 246 24.28 20.68 8.20
CA THR A 246 25.47 20.26 8.94
C THR A 246 25.10 19.88 10.36
N ALA A 247 25.67 18.77 10.83
CA ALA A 247 25.53 18.32 12.20
C ALA A 247 25.93 19.42 13.21
N TYR A 248 25.23 19.47 14.34
CA TYR A 248 25.54 20.41 15.41
C TYR A 248 26.95 20.17 15.98
N SER A 249 27.57 21.24 16.47
CA SER A 249 28.93 21.21 16.99
C SER A 249 29.03 21.94 18.32
N GLY A 250 30.17 21.79 19.01
CA GLY A 250 30.42 22.41 20.30
C GLY A 250 29.46 21.90 21.37
N ASP A 251 28.81 22.81 22.10
CA ASP A 251 27.92 22.49 23.23
C ASP A 251 26.64 21.76 22.81
N TYR A 252 26.30 21.78 21.51
CA TYR A 252 25.13 21.12 20.94
C TYR A 252 25.47 19.84 20.17
N LEU A 253 26.73 19.38 20.20
CA LEU A 253 27.11 18.10 19.62
C LEU A 253 26.20 16.99 20.16
N ASP A 254 25.74 16.10 19.27
CA ASP A 254 24.85 14.96 19.55
C ASP A 254 23.45 15.32 20.08
N THR A 255 23.03 16.60 20.03
CA THR A 255 21.66 17.00 20.39
C THR A 255 20.69 16.87 19.21
N ALA A 256 19.40 16.67 19.50
CA ALA A 256 18.35 16.56 18.49
C ALA A 256 17.82 17.91 17.97
N VAL A 257 17.01 17.88 16.91
CA VAL A 257 16.25 19.07 16.43
C VAL A 257 15.37 19.61 17.56
N ILE A 258 14.68 18.70 18.26
CA ILE A 258 14.00 18.96 19.53
C ILE A 258 14.69 18.13 20.61
N GLU A 259 15.37 18.81 21.53
CA GLU A 259 16.07 18.19 22.64
C GLU A 259 15.36 18.54 23.95
N ALA A 260 14.89 17.55 24.69
CA ALA A 260 14.25 17.71 25.98
C ALA A 260 14.96 16.93 27.08
N LYS A 261 15.31 17.59 28.18
CA LYS A 261 15.90 16.91 29.34
C LYS A 261 14.86 16.26 30.25
N ASP A 262 13.67 16.82 30.28
CA ASP A 262 12.57 16.41 31.14
C ASP A 262 11.33 16.02 30.31
N ASP A 263 10.20 15.79 30.98
CA ASP A 263 8.96 15.31 30.36
C ASP A 263 8.50 16.23 29.23
N PHE A 264 8.27 15.63 28.07
CA PHE A 264 7.83 16.35 26.88
C PHE A 264 6.57 15.73 26.28
N THR A 265 5.58 16.57 25.98
CA THR A 265 4.33 16.13 25.37
C THR A 265 4.02 16.92 24.10
N ILE A 266 3.80 16.24 22.99
CA ILE A 266 3.30 16.83 21.74
C ILE A 266 1.79 16.53 21.63
N LYS A 267 1.01 17.56 21.30
CA LYS A 267 -0.45 17.57 21.29
C LYS A 267 -0.98 18.24 20.02
N GLY A 268 -2.15 17.83 19.58
CA GLY A 268 -2.99 18.61 18.66
C GLY A 268 -3.85 19.61 19.42
N GLY A 269 -4.47 20.53 18.69
CA GLY A 269 -5.48 21.44 19.22
C GLY A 269 -6.77 20.73 19.62
N ASP A 270 -7.74 21.50 20.10
CA ASP A 270 -8.97 20.98 20.68
C ASP A 270 -9.84 20.23 19.64
N ALA A 271 -9.76 20.58 18.36
CA ALA A 271 -10.48 19.90 17.27
C ALA A 271 -9.82 18.58 16.83
N GLY A 272 -8.52 18.41 17.07
CA GLY A 272 -7.76 17.17 16.81
C GLY A 272 -8.15 15.97 17.68
N THR A 273 -9.14 16.11 18.55
CA THR A 273 -9.66 15.07 19.45
C THR A 273 -10.87 14.29 18.87
N GLY A 274 -11.24 14.50 17.60
CA GLY A 274 -12.22 13.65 16.91
C GLY A 274 -13.41 14.37 16.26
N LYS A 275 -13.22 15.57 15.70
CA LYS A 275 -14.26 16.22 14.87
C LYS A 275 -13.86 16.19 13.39
N LEU A 276 -14.68 15.50 12.59
CA LEU A 276 -14.58 15.42 11.13
C LEU A 276 -14.75 16.83 10.50
N THR A 277 -13.69 17.62 10.41
CA THR A 277 -13.63 18.81 9.55
C THR A 277 -12.19 19.04 9.12
N ILE A 278 -11.98 19.11 7.80
CA ILE A 278 -10.72 19.35 7.11
C ILE A 278 -10.21 20.75 7.48
N ALA A 279 -9.49 20.86 8.60
CA ALA A 279 -8.60 21.96 8.92
C ALA A 279 -7.40 21.30 9.60
N ALA A 280 -6.42 20.89 8.79
CA ALA A 280 -5.29 20.12 9.28
C ALA A 280 -4.50 20.93 10.33
N CYS A 281 -4.20 20.31 11.48
CA CYS A 281 -3.24 20.79 12.46
C CYS A 281 -1.95 20.00 12.26
N GLU A 282 -1.13 20.48 11.33
CA GLU A 282 0.05 19.77 10.87
C GLU A 282 1.31 20.27 11.58
N LEU A 283 2.13 19.32 12.03
CA LEU A 283 3.50 19.55 12.46
C LEU A 283 4.43 18.64 11.68
N THR A 284 5.31 19.23 10.87
CA THR A 284 6.39 18.52 10.19
C THR A 284 7.71 18.78 10.89
N ILE A 285 8.40 17.71 11.30
CA ILE A 285 9.74 17.76 11.87
C ILE A 285 10.70 17.08 10.90
N THR A 286 11.63 17.84 10.32
CA THR A 286 12.62 17.33 9.37
C THR A 286 14.02 17.39 9.98
N ALA A 287 14.63 16.22 10.18
CA ALA A 287 16.00 16.10 10.68
C ALA A 287 16.93 15.65 9.55
N THR A 288 17.71 16.58 9.03
CA THR A 288 18.65 16.39 7.94
C THR A 288 19.91 15.69 8.39
N THR A 289 20.40 16.01 9.58
CA THR A 289 21.71 15.55 10.09
C THR A 289 21.65 14.95 11.48
N GLN A 290 20.65 15.33 12.28
CA GLN A 290 20.49 14.89 13.67
C GLN A 290 19.37 13.84 13.84
N THR A 291 19.16 13.39 15.09
CA THR A 291 17.89 12.75 15.51
C THR A 291 16.79 13.82 15.60
N ALA A 292 15.55 13.50 15.24
CA ALA A 292 14.49 14.51 15.20
C ALA A 292 14.02 14.92 16.61
N VAL A 293 13.62 13.95 17.45
CA VAL A 293 13.13 14.24 18.80
C VAL A 293 13.83 13.35 19.83
N VAL A 294 14.49 13.98 20.80
CA VAL A 294 15.09 13.30 21.96
C VAL A 294 14.47 13.84 23.25
N CYS A 295 14.06 12.94 24.13
CA CYS A 295 13.62 13.26 25.48
C CYS A 295 14.35 12.36 26.48
N ASN A 296 15.07 12.95 27.44
CA ASN A 296 15.79 12.22 28.48
C ASN A 296 14.88 11.72 29.62
N ASN A 297 13.56 11.86 29.48
CA ASN A 297 12.55 11.36 30.40
C ASN A 297 11.38 10.70 29.62
N ASP A 298 10.13 11.03 29.95
CA ASP A 298 8.94 10.51 29.28
C ASP A 298 8.50 11.40 28.12
N LEU A 299 8.39 10.80 26.93
CA LEU A 299 7.87 11.46 25.73
C LEU A 299 6.47 10.98 25.38
N LYS A 300 5.53 11.90 25.20
CA LYS A 300 4.12 11.59 24.92
C LYS A 300 3.61 12.29 23.67
N PHE A 301 2.97 11.53 22.79
CA PHE A 301 2.15 12.04 21.68
C PHE A 301 0.69 11.80 22.06
N THR A 302 -0.12 12.86 22.08
CA THR A 302 -1.51 12.76 22.59
C THR A 302 -2.58 13.22 21.59
N GLY A 303 -2.17 13.73 20.43
CA GLY A 303 -3.05 14.21 19.36
C GLY A 303 -2.28 14.99 18.29
N GLY A 304 -2.99 15.47 17.27
CA GLY A 304 -2.42 16.24 16.13
C GLY A 304 -2.14 15.36 14.91
N ASP A 305 -1.82 15.99 13.77
CA ASP A 305 -1.25 15.31 12.59
C ASP A 305 0.24 15.64 12.52
N ILE A 306 1.07 14.66 12.86
CA ILE A 306 2.51 14.85 13.07
C ILE A 306 3.26 14.00 12.05
N THR A 307 4.13 14.63 11.28
CA THR A 307 5.06 13.96 10.36
C THR A 307 6.49 14.18 10.82
N ILE A 308 7.28 13.11 10.92
CA ILE A 308 8.69 13.14 11.31
C ILE A 308 9.52 12.47 10.22
N GLU A 309 10.50 13.19 9.71
CA GLU A 309 11.41 12.72 8.66
C GLU A 309 12.86 12.81 9.14
N THR A 310 13.64 11.75 8.91
CA THR A 310 15.10 11.82 9.04
C THR A 310 15.73 11.52 7.69
N LEU A 311 16.63 12.38 7.20
CA LEU A 311 17.14 12.30 5.83
C LEU A 311 18.60 11.79 5.74
N ASN A 312 19.29 11.65 6.88
CA ASN A 312 20.69 11.23 6.91
C ASN A 312 20.83 9.72 6.67
N THR A 313 21.11 9.34 5.43
CA THR A 313 21.34 7.95 5.01
C THR A 313 22.69 7.36 5.46
N THR A 314 23.63 8.22 5.91
CA THR A 314 24.96 7.79 6.36
C THR A 314 24.94 7.37 7.83
N ASP A 315 24.47 8.27 8.70
CA ASP A 315 24.45 8.01 10.16
C ASP A 315 23.19 7.24 10.58
N LYS A 316 22.13 7.26 9.74
CA LYS A 316 20.87 6.53 9.95
C LYS A 316 20.27 6.84 11.32
N ASN A 317 19.94 8.12 11.50
CA ASN A 317 19.43 8.65 12.75
C ASN A 317 18.02 8.17 13.07
N ASP A 318 17.74 8.03 14.36
CA ASP A 318 16.42 7.66 14.87
C ASP A 318 15.45 8.85 14.69
N ALA A 319 14.16 8.58 14.53
CA ALA A 319 13.14 9.63 14.47
C ALA A 319 12.83 10.15 15.88
N VAL A 320 12.43 9.23 16.76
CA VAL A 320 11.97 9.55 18.12
C VAL A 320 12.70 8.69 19.12
N LYS A 321 13.34 9.32 20.10
CA LYS A 321 14.07 8.65 21.18
C LYS A 321 13.70 9.21 22.55
N GLY A 322 12.87 8.47 23.27
CA GLY A 322 12.67 8.63 24.71
C GLY A 322 13.73 7.85 25.49
N LYS A 323 14.10 8.34 26.67
CA LYS A 323 14.98 7.58 27.57
C LYS A 323 14.15 6.66 28.47
N ASN A 324 13.16 7.20 29.16
CA ASN A 324 12.34 6.43 30.10
C ASN A 324 11.14 5.79 29.39
N SER A 325 10.37 6.57 28.63
CA SER A 325 9.28 6.02 27.85
C SER A 325 8.96 6.83 26.59
N VAL A 326 8.32 6.16 25.64
CA VAL A 326 7.59 6.81 24.54
C VAL A 326 6.15 6.30 24.56
N THR A 327 5.17 7.20 24.64
CA THR A 327 3.75 6.84 24.64
C THR A 327 3.00 7.58 23.52
N VAL A 328 2.24 6.86 22.71
CA VAL A 328 1.29 7.43 21.74
C VAL A 328 -0.13 7.14 22.21
N LYS A 329 -0.89 8.19 22.56
CA LYS A 329 -2.27 8.07 23.05
C LYS A 329 -3.33 8.29 21.97
N GLY A 330 -2.98 8.99 20.89
CA GLY A 330 -3.91 9.40 19.84
C GLY A 330 -3.29 10.35 18.84
N GLY A 331 -4.09 10.79 17.86
CA GLY A 331 -3.64 11.60 16.73
C GLY A 331 -3.13 10.74 15.57
N LYS A 332 -2.63 11.40 14.53
CA LYS A 332 -1.95 10.78 13.39
C LYS A 332 -0.45 11.03 13.50
N LEU A 333 0.33 9.96 13.41
CA LEU A 333 1.79 10.01 13.49
C LEU A 333 2.41 9.28 12.31
N THR A 334 3.01 10.03 11.40
CA THR A 334 3.73 9.51 10.23
C THR A 334 5.23 9.67 10.44
N ILE A 335 5.98 8.58 10.33
CA ILE A 335 7.44 8.56 10.51
C ILE A 335 8.09 7.96 9.27
N ASN A 336 9.04 8.69 8.69
CA ASN A 336 9.94 8.19 7.65
C ASN A 336 11.39 8.38 8.11
N ALA A 337 12.03 7.31 8.56
CA ALA A 337 13.33 7.37 9.22
C ALA A 337 14.39 6.49 8.56
N GLU A 338 15.65 6.89 8.66
CA GLU A 338 16.79 6.08 8.21
C GLU A 338 17.29 5.17 9.36
N GLY A 339 17.08 5.57 10.61
CA GLY A 339 17.32 4.78 11.82
C GLY A 339 16.07 4.09 12.36
N ASP A 340 15.91 4.10 13.69
CA ASP A 340 14.72 3.57 14.38
C ASP A 340 13.55 4.56 14.28
N GLY A 341 12.32 4.04 14.23
CA GLY A 341 11.10 4.85 14.22
C GLY A 341 10.76 5.42 15.60
N LEU A 342 10.11 4.61 16.43
CA LEU A 342 9.82 4.93 17.84
C LEU A 342 10.74 4.15 18.77
N LYS A 343 11.49 4.85 19.62
CA LYS A 343 12.49 4.22 20.48
C LYS A 343 12.44 4.67 21.92
N SER A 344 12.44 3.71 22.84
CA SER A 344 12.85 3.93 24.23
C SER A 344 14.20 3.27 24.51
N SER A 345 15.19 4.07 24.91
CA SER A 345 16.57 3.59 25.10
C SER A 345 16.85 2.95 26.48
N LYS A 346 15.94 3.11 27.45
CA LYS A 346 16.05 2.51 28.80
C LYS A 346 14.74 1.97 29.38
N GLY A 347 13.59 2.26 28.79
CA GLY A 347 12.31 1.76 29.31
C GLY A 347 11.34 1.35 28.21
N SER A 348 10.09 1.76 28.32
CA SER A 348 8.98 1.20 27.55
C SER A 348 8.54 2.04 26.36
N VAL A 349 7.90 1.37 25.39
CA VAL A 349 7.09 2.04 24.35
C VAL A 349 5.66 1.56 24.44
N MET A 350 4.70 2.47 24.45
CA MET A 350 3.28 2.15 24.56
C MET A 350 2.45 2.91 23.53
N ILE A 351 1.65 2.18 22.75
CA ILE A 351 0.64 2.72 21.85
C ILE A 351 -0.73 2.42 22.46
N GLU A 352 -1.42 3.45 22.94
CA GLU A 352 -2.79 3.35 23.49
C GLU A 352 -3.86 3.70 22.42
N GLY A 353 -3.48 4.33 21.31
CA GLY A 353 -4.41 4.76 20.26
C GLY A 353 -3.75 5.61 19.17
N GLY A 354 -4.54 6.01 18.16
CA GLY A 354 -4.09 6.85 17.04
C GLY A 354 -4.01 6.11 15.69
N GLU A 355 -3.61 6.84 14.65
CA GLU A 355 -3.25 6.32 13.33
C GLU A 355 -1.74 6.51 13.13
N ILE A 356 -0.99 5.42 13.07
CA ILE A 356 0.46 5.44 13.12
C ILE A 356 1.02 4.75 11.88
N ASN A 357 1.83 5.46 11.09
CA ASN A 357 2.50 4.94 9.90
C ASN A 357 4.01 5.13 10.04
N ILE A 358 4.76 4.06 10.20
CA ILE A 358 6.21 4.08 10.38
C ILE A 358 6.86 3.34 9.22
N LYS A 359 7.76 4.02 8.52
CA LYS A 359 8.72 3.44 7.60
C LYS A 359 10.12 3.79 8.10
N CYS A 360 10.95 2.79 8.37
CA CYS A 360 12.27 3.03 8.91
C CYS A 360 13.38 2.13 8.34
N GLY A 361 14.63 2.56 8.49
CA GLY A 361 15.82 1.81 8.09
C GLY A 361 16.36 0.86 9.15
N LYS A 362 15.83 0.86 10.38
CA LYS A 362 16.16 -0.09 11.45
C LYS A 362 14.88 -0.64 12.11
N ASP A 363 14.66 -0.42 13.40
CA ASP A 363 13.50 -0.94 14.12
C ASP A 363 12.31 -0.01 13.97
N ALA A 364 11.14 -0.53 13.56
CA ALA A 364 9.95 0.32 13.48
C ALA A 364 9.53 0.80 14.87
N ILE A 365 9.52 -0.12 15.83
CA ILE A 365 9.26 0.19 17.24
C ILE A 365 10.26 -0.59 18.11
N GLN A 366 11.02 0.13 18.92
CA GLN A 366 12.03 -0.43 19.83
C GLN A 366 11.80 0.01 21.28
N ALA A 367 11.74 -0.95 22.20
CA ALA A 367 11.74 -0.70 23.64
C ALA A 367 12.82 -1.52 24.34
N GLU A 368 13.28 -1.09 25.50
CA GLU A 368 14.26 -1.84 26.30
C GLU A 368 13.57 -2.79 27.28
N THR A 369 12.48 -2.36 27.93
CA THR A 369 11.78 -3.17 28.96
C THR A 369 10.47 -3.76 28.47
N ASP A 370 9.58 -2.94 27.91
CA ASP A 370 8.24 -3.37 27.51
C ASP A 370 7.78 -2.60 26.27
N LEU A 371 7.22 -3.33 25.31
CA LEU A 371 6.58 -2.77 24.13
C LEU A 371 5.12 -3.22 24.13
N THR A 372 4.20 -2.26 24.23
CA THR A 372 2.76 -2.53 24.21
C THR A 372 2.09 -1.83 23.03
N VAL A 373 1.41 -2.60 22.19
CA VAL A 373 0.45 -2.08 21.20
C VAL A 373 -0.95 -2.40 21.70
N GLY A 374 -1.58 -1.45 22.39
CA GLY A 374 -2.87 -1.64 23.06
C GLY A 374 -4.04 -0.90 22.44
N GLY A 375 -3.84 -0.26 21.28
CA GLY A 375 -4.84 0.61 20.65
C GLY A 375 -4.42 1.07 19.25
N GLY A 376 -5.39 1.63 18.53
CA GLY A 376 -5.15 2.36 17.28
C GLY A 376 -4.97 1.50 16.03
N THR A 377 -4.71 2.18 14.92
CA THR A 377 -4.32 1.60 13.63
C THR A 377 -2.83 1.85 13.43
N VAL A 378 -2.03 0.80 13.32
CA VAL A 378 -0.57 0.88 13.33
C VAL A 378 0.00 0.11 12.13
N ILE A 379 0.71 0.81 11.25
CA ILE A 379 1.54 0.23 10.19
C ILE A 379 3.00 0.50 10.57
N ALA A 380 3.75 -0.56 10.86
CA ALA A 380 5.12 -0.48 11.37
C ALA A 380 6.09 -1.27 10.48
N CYS A 381 6.74 -0.58 9.54
CA CYS A 381 7.62 -1.18 8.54
C CYS A 381 9.10 -0.84 8.80
N GLY A 382 9.91 -1.82 9.20
CA GLY A 382 11.34 -1.65 9.48
C GLY A 382 12.22 -2.75 8.86
N ASP A 383 13.54 -2.70 9.12
CA ASP A 383 14.38 -3.90 8.99
C ASP A 383 13.93 -4.94 10.04
N ARG A 384 13.60 -4.48 11.25
CA ARG A 384 12.87 -5.26 12.26
C ARG A 384 11.55 -4.58 12.60
N GLY A 385 10.52 -5.39 12.87
CA GLY A 385 9.17 -4.91 13.16
C GLY A 385 9.06 -4.36 14.58
N LEU A 386 8.86 -5.26 15.54
CA LEU A 386 8.74 -4.95 16.96
C LEU A 386 9.93 -5.51 17.74
N THR A 387 10.79 -4.63 18.25
CA THR A 387 12.04 -5.03 18.91
C THR A 387 11.97 -4.71 20.40
N CYS A 388 12.00 -5.73 21.25
CA CYS A 388 12.12 -5.55 22.69
C CYS A 388 12.82 -6.74 23.36
N PRO A 389 13.97 -6.53 24.03
CA PRO A 389 14.61 -7.58 24.83
C PRO A 389 13.76 -8.06 26.01
N GLY A 390 12.90 -7.19 26.54
CA GLY A 390 11.90 -7.54 27.54
C GLY A 390 10.62 -8.09 26.92
N SER A 391 9.45 -7.55 27.26
CA SER A 391 8.16 -8.12 26.84
C SER A 391 7.51 -7.35 25.68
N ILE A 392 6.94 -8.05 24.70
CA ILE A 392 6.06 -7.48 23.68
C ILE A 392 4.63 -7.94 23.96
N SER A 393 3.68 -7.01 24.02
CA SER A 393 2.26 -7.27 24.24
C SER A 393 1.39 -6.58 23.20
N ILE A 394 0.42 -7.31 22.62
CA ILE A 394 -0.51 -6.79 21.62
C ILE A 394 -1.94 -6.96 22.12
N TYR A 395 -2.64 -5.87 22.40
CA TYR A 395 -4.05 -5.86 22.82
C TYR A 395 -4.90 -5.24 21.72
N SER A 396 -6.11 -4.77 22.03
CA SER A 396 -7.10 -4.26 21.08
C SER A 396 -6.55 -3.21 20.10
N CYS A 397 -6.25 -3.61 18.86
CA CYS A 397 -5.66 -2.73 17.84
C CYS A 397 -5.97 -3.21 16.41
N ASN A 398 -5.55 -2.45 15.40
CA ASN A 398 -5.35 -2.92 14.03
C ASN A 398 -3.88 -2.72 13.65
N LEU A 399 -3.08 -3.78 13.69
CA LEU A 399 -1.64 -3.74 13.50
C LEU A 399 -1.22 -4.51 12.23
N LEU A 400 -0.43 -3.86 11.38
CA LEU A 400 0.47 -4.51 10.44
C LEU A 400 1.92 -4.12 10.79
N ALA A 401 2.72 -5.04 11.31
CA ALA A 401 4.15 -4.84 11.48
C ALA A 401 4.92 -5.68 10.46
N THR A 402 5.66 -5.06 9.54
CA THR A 402 6.45 -5.77 8.51
C THR A 402 7.95 -5.56 8.71
N ALA A 403 8.73 -6.57 8.37
CA ALA A 403 10.19 -6.56 8.57
C ALA A 403 10.93 -7.31 7.46
N THR A 404 12.18 -6.94 7.19
CA THR A 404 13.09 -7.72 6.31
C THR A 404 13.86 -8.79 7.06
N ASP A 405 14.16 -8.54 8.35
CA ASP A 405 15.10 -9.35 9.14
C ASP A 405 14.39 -10.19 10.20
N ASN A 406 13.46 -9.59 10.95
CA ASN A 406 12.68 -10.26 11.99
C ASN A 406 11.41 -9.46 12.36
N GLN A 407 10.28 -10.14 12.46
CA GLN A 407 9.02 -9.57 12.94
C GLN A 407 9.05 -9.13 14.41
N CYS A 408 9.54 -9.99 15.32
CA CYS A 408 9.61 -9.75 16.76
C CYS A 408 10.44 -10.81 17.51
N GLU A 409 11.00 -10.45 18.67
CA GLU A 409 11.84 -11.37 19.47
C GLU A 409 11.12 -12.00 20.68
N ASN A 410 10.32 -11.22 21.44
CA ASN A 410 9.77 -11.66 22.73
C ASN A 410 8.26 -11.37 22.88
N LEU A 411 7.45 -11.88 21.95
CA LEU A 411 5.98 -11.77 22.04
C LEU A 411 5.44 -12.58 23.22
N ALA A 412 5.06 -11.86 24.28
CA ALA A 412 4.68 -12.42 25.57
C ALA A 412 3.17 -12.61 25.73
N ALA A 413 2.36 -11.66 25.27
CA ALA A 413 0.90 -11.68 25.37
C ALA A 413 0.23 -11.09 24.13
N THR A 414 -0.90 -11.66 23.74
CA THR A 414 -1.75 -11.12 22.69
C THR A 414 -3.22 -11.27 23.10
N ASP A 415 -3.93 -10.17 23.38
CA ASP A 415 -5.40 -10.20 23.56
C ASP A 415 -6.14 -9.74 22.29
N ALA A 416 -5.42 -9.22 21.29
CA ALA A 416 -5.93 -9.13 19.93
C ALA A 416 -5.55 -10.41 19.15
N PRO A 417 -6.49 -11.01 18.40
CA PRO A 417 -6.17 -12.17 17.58
C PRO A 417 -5.10 -11.81 16.55
N THR A 418 -4.05 -12.61 16.51
CA THR A 418 -2.81 -12.29 15.78
C THR A 418 -2.41 -13.42 14.83
N LEU A 419 -1.78 -13.07 13.71
CA LEU A 419 -1.09 -13.92 12.75
C LEU A 419 0.36 -13.44 12.60
N ILE A 420 1.30 -14.38 12.55
CA ILE A 420 2.71 -14.13 12.23
C ILE A 420 3.05 -14.89 10.96
N LEU A 421 3.53 -14.19 9.94
CA LEU A 421 3.77 -14.70 8.60
C LEU A 421 5.25 -14.58 8.26
N ASN A 422 5.91 -15.72 8.07
CA ASN A 422 7.32 -15.80 7.69
C ASN A 422 7.40 -16.27 6.23
N TYR A 423 7.69 -15.33 5.33
CA TYR A 423 7.67 -15.58 3.89
C TYR A 423 8.97 -16.23 3.40
N THR A 424 8.88 -17.06 2.36
CA THR A 424 10.06 -17.65 1.70
C THR A 424 10.80 -16.63 0.85
N LYS A 425 10.08 -15.73 0.18
CA LYS A 425 10.60 -14.62 -0.64
C LYS A 425 10.39 -13.27 0.04
N GLU A 426 11.20 -12.30 -0.34
CA GLU A 426 11.00 -10.89 -0.01
C GLU A 426 9.99 -10.27 -0.97
N TRP A 427 8.94 -9.68 -0.42
CA TRP A 427 7.94 -8.93 -1.16
C TRP A 427 8.36 -7.48 -1.30
N ALA A 428 8.12 -6.87 -2.46
CA ALA A 428 8.38 -5.44 -2.66
C ALA A 428 7.46 -4.55 -1.80
N LYS A 429 7.79 -3.26 -1.70
CA LYS A 429 6.86 -2.23 -1.16
C LYS A 429 5.56 -2.19 -1.96
N ASN A 430 4.47 -1.69 -1.39
CA ASN A 430 3.16 -1.59 -2.06
C ASN A 430 2.51 -2.95 -2.42
N ASN A 431 2.87 -4.00 -1.69
CA ASN A 431 2.22 -5.31 -1.68
C ASN A 431 1.42 -5.47 -0.37
N PRO A 432 0.13 -5.12 -0.34
CA PRO A 432 -0.67 -5.16 0.88
C PRO A 432 -0.82 -6.57 1.43
N VAL A 433 -1.00 -6.69 2.74
CA VAL A 433 -1.38 -7.93 3.42
C VAL A 433 -2.87 -7.85 3.74
N ALA A 434 -3.64 -8.78 3.19
CA ALA A 434 -5.08 -8.88 3.39
C ALA A 434 -5.47 -10.25 3.97
N VAL A 435 -6.47 -10.24 4.85
CA VAL A 435 -7.04 -11.44 5.47
C VAL A 435 -8.52 -11.51 5.11
N VAL A 436 -8.92 -12.63 4.52
CA VAL A 436 -10.26 -12.85 3.95
C VAL A 436 -10.92 -14.04 4.61
N ASP A 437 -12.17 -13.87 5.06
CA ASP A 437 -12.95 -14.92 5.72
C ASP A 437 -13.48 -15.98 4.73
N GLY A 438 -14.06 -17.06 5.27
CA GLY A 438 -14.64 -18.14 4.45
C GLY A 438 -15.86 -17.74 3.59
N SER A 439 -16.39 -16.52 3.77
CA SER A 439 -17.46 -15.95 2.93
C SER A 439 -16.92 -15.03 1.83
N GLY A 440 -15.61 -14.79 1.78
CA GLY A 440 -14.96 -13.90 0.82
C GLY A 440 -14.89 -12.43 1.25
N ASN A 441 -15.20 -12.10 2.52
CA ASN A 441 -15.08 -10.72 3.00
C ASN A 441 -13.66 -10.44 3.49
N THR A 442 -13.06 -9.33 3.03
CA THR A 442 -11.81 -8.82 3.59
C THR A 442 -12.07 -8.25 4.99
N VAL A 443 -11.54 -8.92 6.02
CA VAL A 443 -11.71 -8.52 7.43
C VAL A 443 -10.55 -7.65 7.92
N PHE A 444 -9.39 -7.76 7.28
CA PHE A 444 -8.21 -6.93 7.49
C PHE A 444 -7.51 -6.69 6.17
N GLU A 445 -7.06 -5.46 5.93
CA GLU A 445 -6.15 -5.12 4.83
C GLU A 445 -5.34 -3.90 5.25
N ALA A 446 -4.02 -3.98 5.06
CA ALA A 446 -3.12 -2.87 5.27
C ALA A 446 -1.95 -2.95 4.29
N ASN A 447 -1.49 -1.78 3.83
CA ASN A 447 -0.39 -1.71 2.88
C ASN A 447 0.97 -1.61 3.57
N ASN A 448 2.01 -2.16 2.94
CA ASN A 448 3.38 -2.06 3.43
C ASN A 448 4.14 -0.89 2.78
N LEU A 449 4.94 -0.20 3.58
CA LEU A 449 5.70 0.99 3.16
C LEU A 449 7.14 0.69 2.70
N LYS A 450 7.55 -0.57 2.86
CA LYS A 450 8.91 -1.07 2.56
C LYS A 450 8.83 -2.55 2.19
N LYS A 451 9.85 -3.03 1.46
CA LYS A 451 10.05 -4.46 1.22
C LYS A 451 10.08 -5.26 2.54
N PHE A 452 9.62 -6.50 2.53
CA PHE A 452 9.50 -7.31 3.74
C PHE A 452 9.53 -8.82 3.46
N ARG A 453 9.97 -9.58 4.46
CA ARG A 453 9.93 -11.05 4.51
C ARG A 453 9.15 -11.57 5.71
N TYR A 454 8.79 -10.70 6.64
CA TYR A 454 8.05 -11.05 7.83
C TYR A 454 6.91 -10.07 8.05
N ALA A 455 5.77 -10.56 8.53
CA ALA A 455 4.63 -9.74 8.90
C ALA A 455 3.97 -10.22 10.20
N ILE A 456 3.51 -9.29 11.03
CA ILE A 456 2.55 -9.51 12.11
C ILE A 456 1.27 -8.79 11.71
N VAL A 457 0.16 -9.51 11.75
CA VAL A 457 -1.18 -8.97 11.56
C VAL A 457 -1.95 -9.20 12.85
N ALA A 458 -2.44 -8.15 13.49
CA ALA A 458 -3.33 -8.27 14.64
C ALA A 458 -4.54 -7.36 14.47
N SER A 459 -5.74 -7.89 14.74
CA SER A 459 -6.96 -7.10 14.65
C SER A 459 -8.09 -7.70 15.48
N ASP A 460 -8.84 -6.84 16.17
CA ASP A 460 -10.08 -7.24 16.86
C ASP A 460 -11.19 -7.71 15.91
N LYS A 461 -11.03 -7.53 14.59
CA LYS A 461 -11.93 -8.06 13.56
C LYS A 461 -11.65 -9.51 13.20
N LEU A 462 -10.50 -10.04 13.58
CA LEU A 462 -10.18 -11.45 13.43
C LEU A 462 -10.89 -12.25 14.53
N ASP A 463 -11.18 -13.51 14.25
CA ASP A 463 -11.89 -14.44 15.11
C ASP A 463 -11.06 -15.72 15.23
N ILE A 464 -10.83 -16.14 16.48
CA ILE A 464 -9.98 -17.27 16.80
C ILE A 464 -10.63 -18.63 16.53
N GLU A 465 -11.83 -18.71 15.97
CA GLU A 465 -12.44 -19.96 15.52
C GLU A 465 -12.60 -20.02 13.99
N THR A 466 -12.31 -18.91 13.32
CA THR A 466 -12.44 -18.77 11.87
C THR A 466 -11.13 -19.15 11.17
N GLN A 467 -11.26 -19.85 10.04
CA GLN A 467 -10.18 -20.06 9.10
C GLN A 467 -10.23 -18.99 8.01
N TYR A 468 -9.07 -18.47 7.67
CA TYR A 468 -8.88 -17.37 6.73
C TYR A 468 -8.04 -17.79 5.54
N LYS A 469 -8.25 -17.10 4.42
CA LYS A 469 -7.26 -17.01 3.34
C LYS A 469 -6.45 -15.73 3.56
N VAL A 470 -5.15 -15.80 3.33
CA VAL A 470 -4.26 -14.63 3.36
C VAL A 470 -3.81 -14.32 1.95
N TYR A 471 -3.76 -13.03 1.64
CA TYR A 471 -3.27 -12.51 0.36
C TYR A 471 -2.14 -11.52 0.64
N THR A 472 -1.07 -11.61 -0.13
CA THR A 472 0.04 -10.65 -0.12
C THR A 472 0.20 -10.09 -1.54
N GLY A 473 0.22 -8.78 -1.70
CA GLY A 473 0.23 -8.17 -3.04
C GLY A 473 -1.04 -8.47 -3.85
N GLY A 474 -2.15 -8.76 -3.17
CA GLY A 474 -3.37 -9.24 -3.80
C GLY A 474 -3.33 -10.70 -4.26
N ILE A 475 -2.25 -11.44 -3.98
CA ILE A 475 -2.03 -12.83 -4.43
C ILE A 475 -2.19 -13.77 -3.24
N ARG A 476 -3.00 -14.82 -3.38
CA ARG A 476 -3.21 -15.81 -2.30
C ARG A 476 -1.89 -16.49 -1.94
N VAL A 477 -1.65 -16.63 -0.65
CA VAL A 477 -0.48 -17.35 -0.12
C VAL A 477 -0.91 -18.58 0.68
N ASN A 478 -0.05 -19.59 0.66
CA ASN A 478 -0.11 -20.80 1.47
C ASN A 478 1.07 -20.82 2.46
N HIS A 479 1.11 -21.79 3.36
CA HIS A 479 2.23 -22.05 4.27
C HIS A 479 2.62 -23.55 4.24
N ALA A 480 3.71 -23.91 4.92
CA ALA A 480 4.27 -25.28 4.88
C ALA A 480 3.25 -26.41 5.16
N ASP A 481 2.24 -26.13 6.00
CA ASP A 481 1.30 -27.11 6.53
C ASP A 481 -0.13 -26.99 5.95
N GLY A 482 -0.39 -26.05 5.04
CA GLY A 482 -1.74 -25.80 4.52
C GLY A 482 -1.93 -24.48 3.79
N ASP A 483 -3.19 -24.21 3.44
CA ASP A 483 -3.62 -23.07 2.63
C ASP A 483 -4.64 -22.17 3.37
N THR A 484 -4.77 -22.37 4.69
CA THR A 484 -5.67 -21.62 5.57
C THR A 484 -4.97 -21.19 6.84
N PHE A 485 -5.32 -20.00 7.33
CA PHE A 485 -4.70 -19.35 8.47
C PHE A 485 -5.72 -19.16 9.59
N LYS A 486 -5.28 -19.24 10.83
CA LYS A 486 -6.13 -19.09 12.01
C LYS A 486 -5.43 -18.15 12.98
N ALA A 487 -6.10 -17.06 13.35
CA ALA A 487 -5.59 -16.15 14.35
C ALA A 487 -5.68 -16.80 15.74
N ASP A 488 -4.79 -16.44 16.66
CA ASP A 488 -4.80 -16.95 18.05
C ASP A 488 -4.38 -15.87 19.06
N PHE A 489 -4.43 -16.22 20.34
CA PHE A 489 -3.92 -15.48 21.48
C PHE A 489 -2.64 -16.17 22.03
N GLY A 490 -1.51 -16.04 21.34
CA GLY A 490 -0.18 -16.51 21.79
C GLY A 490 0.80 -16.88 20.66
N ALA A 491 2.09 -16.56 20.84
CA ALA A 491 3.10 -16.58 19.77
C ALA A 491 3.29 -17.91 19.00
N GLN A 492 3.07 -19.07 19.63
CA GLN A 492 3.41 -20.38 19.04
C GLN A 492 2.39 -20.89 18.02
N ASN A 493 1.10 -20.67 18.24
CA ASN A 493 0.03 -21.23 17.38
C ASN A 493 -0.33 -20.34 16.19
N MET A 494 0.18 -19.11 16.16
CA MET A 494 -0.11 -18.09 15.13
C MET A 494 1.02 -17.90 14.12
N THR A 495 2.15 -18.60 14.29
CA THR A 495 3.33 -18.44 13.43
C THR A 495 3.27 -19.42 12.27
N TYR A 496 3.24 -18.88 11.05
CA TYR A 496 3.22 -19.62 9.80
C TYR A 496 4.56 -19.45 9.10
N ASN A 497 5.20 -20.56 8.78
CA ASN A 497 6.47 -20.60 8.07
C ASN A 497 6.28 -21.03 6.62
N GLU A 498 7.27 -20.71 5.80
CA GLU A 498 7.28 -20.97 4.37
C GLU A 498 6.05 -20.37 3.68
N VAL A 499 5.66 -19.16 4.10
CA VAL A 499 4.51 -18.47 3.51
C VAL A 499 4.87 -18.02 2.09
N ASN A 500 4.11 -18.46 1.09
CA ASN A 500 4.41 -18.14 -0.31
C ASN A 500 3.18 -18.29 -1.22
N ASN A 501 3.21 -17.67 -2.40
CA ASN A 501 2.22 -17.90 -3.46
C ASN A 501 2.46 -19.24 -4.19
N THR A 502 1.40 -19.74 -4.84
CA THR A 502 1.45 -20.87 -5.77
C THR A 502 1.25 -20.41 -7.21
N ASP A 503 1.59 -21.28 -8.18
CA ASP A 503 1.46 -20.98 -9.62
C ASP A 503 0.01 -20.67 -10.05
N ASP A 504 -0.98 -21.18 -9.31
CA ASP A 504 -2.43 -21.07 -9.54
C ASP A 504 -3.14 -20.19 -8.50
N ALA A 505 -2.39 -19.32 -7.81
CA ALA A 505 -2.92 -18.52 -6.71
C ALA A 505 -4.14 -17.66 -7.13
N GLU A 506 -5.18 -17.69 -6.28
CA GLU A 506 -6.32 -16.77 -6.39
C GLU A 506 -5.86 -15.31 -6.22
N LEU A 507 -6.49 -14.37 -6.93
CA LEU A 507 -6.12 -12.95 -6.90
C LEU A 507 -7.29 -12.08 -6.42
N LEU A 508 -7.05 -11.14 -5.51
CA LEU A 508 -8.09 -10.22 -5.02
C LEU A 508 -8.56 -9.25 -6.10
N TYR A 509 -7.63 -8.78 -6.94
CA TYR A 509 -7.96 -7.91 -8.07
C TYR A 509 -8.57 -8.65 -9.27
N GLN A 510 -8.74 -9.98 -9.20
CA GLN A 510 -9.26 -10.78 -10.33
C GLN A 510 -10.65 -10.31 -10.78
N ASN A 511 -11.46 -9.80 -9.86
CA ASN A 511 -12.82 -9.33 -10.17
C ASN A 511 -12.83 -8.21 -11.22
N PHE A 512 -11.77 -7.39 -11.32
CA PHE A 512 -11.65 -6.36 -12.35
C PHE A 512 -11.31 -6.92 -13.75
N PHE A 513 -11.05 -8.23 -13.82
CA PHE A 513 -10.82 -8.96 -15.06
C PHE A 513 -11.86 -10.07 -15.27
N ASP A 514 -13.06 -9.94 -14.68
CA ASP A 514 -14.17 -10.87 -14.92
C ASP A 514 -14.70 -10.72 -16.36
N GLN A 515 -14.38 -11.70 -17.18
CA GLN A 515 -14.77 -11.76 -18.59
C GLN A 515 -16.28 -11.96 -18.83
N SER A 516 -17.07 -12.21 -17.78
CA SER A 516 -18.52 -12.35 -17.90
C SER A 516 -19.26 -11.00 -17.93
N THR A 517 -18.55 -9.90 -17.67
CA THR A 517 -19.12 -8.55 -17.60
C THR A 517 -18.32 -7.52 -18.41
N ILE A 518 -18.84 -6.30 -18.54
CA ILE A 518 -18.09 -5.15 -19.05
C ILE A 518 -17.81 -4.22 -17.87
N HIS A 519 -16.54 -4.03 -17.53
CA HIS A 519 -16.10 -3.16 -16.45
C HIS A 519 -16.26 -1.68 -16.80
N SER A 520 -16.10 -0.82 -15.81
CA SER A 520 -16.12 0.64 -15.95
C SER A 520 -14.86 1.26 -15.38
N VAL A 521 -14.15 2.05 -16.18
CA VAL A 521 -13.01 2.87 -15.74
C VAL A 521 -13.31 4.34 -16.05
N ASP A 522 -13.49 5.18 -15.05
CA ASP A 522 -13.70 6.62 -15.24
C ASP A 522 -12.45 7.41 -14.87
N ILE A 523 -11.95 8.19 -15.82
CA ILE A 523 -10.81 9.09 -15.62
C ILE A 523 -11.34 10.47 -15.24
N LYS A 524 -10.96 10.96 -14.06
CA LYS A 524 -11.23 12.33 -13.62
C LYS A 524 -9.97 13.18 -13.82
N MET A 525 -10.05 14.17 -14.70
CA MET A 525 -8.93 15.05 -15.03
C MET A 525 -9.43 16.39 -15.58
N ASP A 526 -8.67 17.47 -15.37
CA ASP A 526 -8.91 18.76 -16.03
C ASP A 526 -8.92 18.60 -17.56
N GLU A 527 -9.86 19.28 -18.23
CA GLU A 527 -10.04 19.16 -19.68
C GLU A 527 -8.81 19.66 -20.46
N ASN A 528 -8.08 20.66 -19.95
CA ASN A 528 -6.87 21.14 -20.63
C ASN A 528 -5.72 20.13 -20.50
N GLN A 529 -5.59 19.49 -19.33
CA GLN A 529 -4.60 18.41 -19.15
C GLN A 529 -4.90 17.21 -20.06
N TRP A 530 -6.17 16.82 -20.18
CA TRP A 530 -6.58 15.78 -21.12
C TRP A 530 -6.24 16.16 -22.57
N ASN A 531 -6.60 17.37 -22.98
CA ASN A 531 -6.30 17.86 -24.34
C ASN A 531 -4.80 17.91 -24.61
N ASP A 532 -3.98 18.29 -23.63
CA ASP A 532 -2.52 18.29 -23.73
C ASP A 532 -1.95 16.87 -23.83
N LEU A 533 -2.45 15.92 -23.04
CA LEU A 533 -2.09 14.50 -23.15
C LEU A 533 -2.35 13.97 -24.56
N ILE A 534 -3.52 14.28 -25.13
CA ILE A 534 -3.91 13.83 -26.47
C ILE A 534 -3.05 14.50 -27.55
N ALA A 535 -2.79 15.80 -27.44
CA ALA A 535 -1.94 16.54 -28.38
C ALA A 535 -0.48 16.06 -28.34
N ASN A 536 0.01 15.65 -27.17
CA ASN A 536 1.37 15.14 -26.95
C ASN A 536 1.42 13.61 -26.83
N ALA A 537 0.46 12.90 -27.42
CA ALA A 537 0.33 11.44 -27.31
C ALA A 537 1.62 10.68 -27.66
N ASN A 538 2.46 11.19 -28.57
CA ASN A 538 3.70 10.52 -28.96
C ASN A 538 4.82 10.60 -27.92
N ALA A 539 4.72 11.50 -26.94
CA ALA A 539 5.71 11.65 -25.88
C ALA A 539 5.60 10.55 -24.80
N GLU A 540 4.46 9.84 -24.74
CA GLU A 540 4.19 8.80 -23.72
C GLU A 540 4.43 9.28 -22.28
N SER A 541 4.22 10.57 -22.03
CA SER A 541 4.38 11.16 -20.71
C SER A 541 3.18 10.84 -19.83
N TYR A 542 3.44 10.57 -18.55
CA TYR A 542 2.38 10.38 -17.55
C TYR A 542 1.79 11.73 -17.14
N TYR A 543 0.46 11.77 -17.06
CA TYR A 543 -0.31 12.88 -16.53
C TYR A 543 -1.05 12.43 -15.26
N PRO A 544 -1.14 13.27 -14.22
CA PRO A 544 -1.88 12.96 -13.00
C PRO A 544 -3.39 12.97 -13.25
N CYS A 545 -4.10 11.97 -12.73
CA CYS A 545 -5.56 11.88 -12.75
C CYS A 545 -6.08 11.14 -11.52
N ASP A 546 -7.36 11.33 -11.21
CA ASP A 546 -8.07 10.36 -10.37
C ASP A 546 -8.73 9.32 -11.27
N VAL A 547 -8.85 8.08 -10.80
CA VAL A 547 -9.46 6.98 -11.54
C VAL A 547 -10.51 6.31 -10.67
N VAL A 548 -11.68 6.03 -11.26
CA VAL A 548 -12.74 5.23 -10.63
C VAL A 548 -12.82 3.88 -11.34
N ILE A 549 -12.51 2.81 -10.63
CA ILE A 549 -12.55 1.43 -11.13
C ILE A 549 -13.77 0.74 -10.53
N ASP A 550 -14.76 0.42 -11.37
CA ASP A 550 -16.03 -0.21 -10.94
C ASP A 550 -16.73 0.47 -9.73
N GLY A 551 -16.52 1.78 -9.59
CA GLY A 551 -17.09 2.60 -8.52
C GLY A 551 -16.12 2.96 -7.38
N GLU A 552 -14.93 2.34 -7.34
CA GLU A 552 -13.89 2.63 -6.35
C GLU A 552 -12.92 3.70 -6.85
N GLU A 553 -12.80 4.80 -6.11
CA GLU A 553 -12.02 5.98 -6.51
C GLU A 553 -10.61 5.95 -5.92
N TYR A 554 -9.60 6.14 -6.79
CA TYR A 554 -8.19 6.27 -6.47
C TYR A 554 -7.68 7.61 -6.98
N LYS A 555 -7.08 8.40 -6.08
CA LYS A 555 -6.65 9.77 -6.39
C LYS A 555 -5.19 9.81 -6.78
N ASN A 556 -4.80 10.83 -7.54
CA ASN A 556 -3.39 11.06 -7.86
C ASN A 556 -2.70 9.83 -8.52
N ALA A 557 -3.47 9.05 -9.28
CA ALA A 557 -2.96 8.03 -10.18
C ALA A 557 -2.34 8.72 -11.42
N ALA A 558 -1.86 7.91 -12.37
CA ALA A 558 -1.34 8.42 -13.63
C ALA A 558 -1.89 7.69 -14.84
N ILE A 559 -2.09 8.44 -15.91
CA ILE A 559 -2.47 7.94 -17.23
C ILE A 559 -1.47 8.43 -18.28
N ARG A 560 -1.18 7.57 -19.26
CA ARG A 560 -0.44 7.94 -20.48
C ARG A 560 -0.95 7.15 -21.67
N THR A 561 -0.71 7.68 -22.85
CA THR A 561 -0.81 6.91 -24.09
C THR A 561 0.26 5.81 -24.15
N LYS A 562 -0.04 4.72 -24.84
CA LYS A 562 0.88 3.59 -25.07
C LYS A 562 0.75 3.02 -26.47
N GLY A 563 1.71 2.18 -26.82
CA GLY A 563 1.74 1.42 -28.08
C GLY A 563 2.65 2.06 -29.11
N ASN A 564 3.09 1.26 -30.08
CA ASN A 564 3.96 1.70 -31.16
C ASN A 564 3.14 2.07 -32.40
N SER A 565 2.77 1.07 -33.21
CA SER A 565 1.95 1.26 -34.41
C SER A 565 0.57 1.84 -34.09
N SER A 566 -0.17 1.26 -33.13
CA SER A 566 -1.52 1.71 -32.76
C SER A 566 -1.59 3.16 -32.28
N ARG A 567 -0.50 3.68 -31.71
CA ARG A 567 -0.39 5.09 -31.30
C ARG A 567 -0.07 6.00 -32.49
N MET A 568 0.97 5.67 -33.26
CA MET A 568 1.39 6.46 -34.42
C MET A 568 0.28 6.57 -35.47
N MET A 569 -0.47 5.48 -35.68
CA MET A 569 -1.58 5.44 -36.63
C MET A 569 -2.75 6.32 -36.19
N VAL A 570 -3.17 6.27 -34.93
CA VAL A 570 -4.22 7.16 -34.39
C VAL A 570 -3.82 8.62 -34.50
N ALA A 571 -2.59 8.96 -34.12
CA ALA A 571 -2.08 10.33 -34.21
C ALA A 571 -2.03 10.83 -35.66
N SER A 572 -1.52 10.01 -36.59
CA SER A 572 -1.43 10.38 -38.01
C SER A 572 -2.79 10.46 -38.72
N ALA A 573 -3.78 9.69 -38.25
CA ALA A 573 -5.17 9.77 -38.70
C ALA A 573 -5.93 10.96 -38.10
N ASN A 574 -5.30 11.75 -37.21
CA ASN A 574 -5.92 12.84 -36.47
C ASN A 574 -7.19 12.37 -35.71
N GLN A 575 -7.09 11.19 -35.11
CA GLN A 575 -8.08 10.60 -34.21
C GLN A 575 -7.59 10.66 -32.76
N ASP A 576 -8.46 10.44 -31.79
CA ASP A 576 -8.16 10.59 -30.35
C ASP A 576 -8.37 9.29 -29.52
N LYS A 577 -8.79 8.17 -30.12
CA LYS A 577 -8.92 6.87 -29.43
C LYS A 577 -7.55 6.17 -29.26
N PHE A 578 -6.69 6.68 -28.40
CA PHE A 578 -5.41 6.04 -28.08
C PHE A 578 -5.59 4.83 -27.15
N SER A 579 -4.63 3.91 -27.16
CA SER A 579 -4.48 2.96 -26.06
C SER A 579 -3.86 3.67 -24.86
N PHE A 580 -4.29 3.31 -23.64
CA PHE A 580 -3.82 3.91 -22.40
C PHE A 580 -3.14 2.89 -21.48
N ARG A 581 -2.14 3.34 -20.74
CA ARG A 581 -1.61 2.65 -19.55
C ARG A 581 -1.96 3.50 -18.34
N LEU A 582 -2.53 2.86 -17.33
CA LEU A 582 -2.74 3.43 -16.01
C LEU A 582 -1.69 2.88 -15.06
N LYS A 583 -1.15 3.77 -14.22
CA LYS A 583 -0.21 3.43 -13.16
C LYS A 583 -0.68 4.12 -11.87
N LEU A 584 -1.23 3.33 -10.95
CA LEU A 584 -1.84 3.81 -9.72
C LEU A 584 -0.80 4.34 -8.73
N ASP A 585 0.42 3.78 -8.78
CA ASP A 585 1.50 4.05 -7.83
C ASP A 585 2.56 5.05 -8.36
N LYS A 586 2.22 5.80 -9.42
CA LYS A 586 3.18 6.71 -10.06
C LYS A 586 3.58 7.85 -9.13
N TYR A 587 2.60 8.53 -8.54
CA TYR A 587 2.78 9.70 -7.68
C TYR A 587 2.58 9.41 -6.20
N ASP A 588 1.68 8.48 -5.85
CA ASP A 588 1.61 7.87 -4.53
C ASP A 588 2.25 6.47 -4.59
N LYS A 589 3.43 6.29 -3.99
CA LYS A 589 4.18 5.03 -4.06
C LYS A 589 3.53 3.85 -3.34
N TYR A 590 2.44 4.07 -2.61
CA TYR A 590 1.73 3.06 -1.83
C TYR A 590 0.25 2.94 -2.23
N GLN A 591 -0.12 3.41 -3.42
CA GLN A 591 -1.48 3.22 -3.96
C GLN A 591 -1.54 1.99 -4.87
N ASN A 592 -2.58 1.17 -4.71
CA ASN A 592 -2.87 0.00 -5.54
C ASN A 592 -4.38 -0.33 -5.50
N TYR A 593 -4.86 -1.11 -6.48
CA TYR A 593 -6.20 -1.68 -6.52
C TYR A 593 -6.11 -3.14 -6.07
N HIS A 594 -6.30 -3.41 -4.77
CA HIS A 594 -6.20 -4.74 -4.16
C HIS A 594 -4.92 -5.53 -4.57
N GLY A 595 -3.78 -4.84 -4.65
CA GLY A 595 -2.49 -5.38 -5.11
C GLY A 595 -2.12 -5.08 -6.57
N LEU A 596 -3.06 -4.72 -7.43
CA LEU A 596 -2.79 -4.31 -8.81
C LEU A 596 -2.28 -2.86 -8.84
N THR A 597 -1.08 -2.65 -9.39
CA THR A 597 -0.50 -1.29 -9.50
C THR A 597 -0.67 -0.68 -10.88
N GLU A 598 -0.85 -1.50 -11.92
CA GLU A 598 -0.97 -1.03 -13.30
C GLU A 598 -1.75 -1.95 -14.23
N PHE A 599 -2.42 -1.33 -15.20
CA PHE A 599 -3.17 -2.02 -16.25
C PHE A 599 -3.22 -1.20 -17.54
N CYS A 600 -3.64 -1.86 -18.62
CA CYS A 600 -3.75 -1.27 -19.96
C CYS A 600 -5.19 -1.32 -20.46
N MET A 601 -5.58 -0.25 -21.15
CA MET A 601 -6.79 -0.20 -21.98
C MET A 601 -6.37 -0.09 -23.44
N ASN A 602 -6.46 -1.19 -24.18
CA ASN A 602 -6.07 -1.28 -25.59
C ASN A 602 -7.22 -0.86 -26.51
N ASN A 603 -6.93 0.03 -27.44
CA ASN A 603 -7.93 0.69 -28.29
C ASN A 603 -8.50 -0.19 -29.42
N MET A 604 -7.92 -1.37 -29.67
CA MET A 604 -8.35 -2.29 -30.73
C MET A 604 -8.28 -1.67 -32.14
N TYR A 605 -7.31 -0.79 -32.42
CA TYR A 605 -7.22 -0.01 -33.68
C TYR A 605 -7.40 -0.82 -34.98
N SER A 606 -6.84 -2.01 -35.04
CA SER A 606 -6.90 -2.88 -36.23
C SER A 606 -7.93 -4.00 -36.10
N ASP A 607 -8.60 -4.16 -34.96
CA ASP A 607 -9.45 -5.32 -34.68
C ASP A 607 -10.94 -4.96 -34.75
N PRO A 608 -11.60 -5.15 -35.90
CA PRO A 608 -13.04 -4.89 -36.06
C PRO A 608 -13.92 -5.89 -35.31
N SER A 609 -13.41 -7.06 -34.90
CA SER A 609 -14.21 -8.01 -34.10
C SER A 609 -14.14 -7.68 -32.61
N CYS A 610 -13.13 -6.91 -32.19
CA CYS A 610 -12.82 -6.64 -30.79
C CYS A 610 -12.52 -7.89 -29.96
N MET A 611 -12.25 -9.05 -30.59
CA MET A 611 -12.18 -10.36 -29.91
C MET A 611 -10.83 -11.08 -30.06
N ARG A 612 -9.87 -10.52 -30.81
CA ARG A 612 -8.64 -11.28 -31.13
C ARG A 612 -7.77 -11.55 -29.91
N ASP A 613 -7.57 -10.53 -29.07
CA ASP A 613 -6.84 -10.70 -27.81
C ASP A 613 -7.56 -11.67 -26.86
N ILE A 614 -8.86 -11.45 -26.57
CA ILE A 614 -9.60 -12.29 -25.61
C ILE A 614 -9.62 -13.77 -26.02
N LEU A 615 -9.77 -14.06 -27.32
CA LEU A 615 -9.73 -15.43 -27.83
C LEU A 615 -8.34 -16.06 -27.69
N CYS A 616 -7.27 -15.29 -27.85
CA CYS A 616 -5.92 -15.81 -27.66
C CYS A 616 -5.59 -16.04 -26.19
N TYR A 617 -5.97 -15.12 -25.30
CA TYR A 617 -5.78 -15.33 -23.86
C TYR A 617 -6.66 -16.46 -23.32
N GLY A 618 -7.88 -16.63 -23.83
CA GLY A 618 -8.71 -17.81 -23.51
C GLY A 618 -8.10 -19.14 -23.98
N ALA A 619 -7.40 -19.14 -25.12
CA ALA A 619 -6.63 -20.32 -25.56
C ALA A 619 -5.42 -20.61 -24.69
N LEU A 620 -4.79 -19.56 -24.15
CA LEU A 620 -3.66 -19.66 -23.25
C LEU A 620 -4.09 -20.19 -21.88
N ASP A 621 -5.21 -19.71 -21.36
CA ASP A 621 -5.81 -20.15 -20.09
C ASP A 621 -6.22 -21.64 -20.13
N GLU A 622 -6.89 -22.10 -21.20
CA GLU A 622 -7.33 -23.49 -21.38
C GLU A 622 -6.19 -24.52 -21.27
N ILE A 623 -4.95 -24.13 -21.58
CA ILE A 623 -3.78 -25.03 -21.52
C ILE A 623 -2.86 -24.72 -20.35
N ASP A 624 -3.34 -23.98 -19.35
CA ASP A 624 -2.58 -23.49 -18.19
C ASP A 624 -1.30 -22.74 -18.62
N GLY A 625 -1.43 -21.87 -19.62
CA GLY A 625 -0.37 -20.98 -20.10
C GLY A 625 -0.29 -19.70 -19.27
N VAL A 626 0.85 -19.00 -19.35
CA VAL A 626 1.11 -17.82 -18.51
C VAL A 626 0.91 -16.54 -19.32
N GLY A 627 0.05 -15.65 -18.84
CA GLY A 627 -0.22 -14.35 -19.46
C GLY A 627 -0.96 -13.39 -18.51
N PRO A 628 -1.18 -12.14 -18.97
CA PRO A 628 -1.99 -11.17 -18.23
C PRO A 628 -3.44 -11.63 -18.10
N ASN A 629 -4.06 -11.28 -16.97
CA ASN A 629 -5.52 -11.28 -16.86
C ASN A 629 -6.12 -10.22 -17.79
N CYS A 630 -7.30 -10.48 -18.35
CA CYS A 630 -7.92 -9.56 -19.30
C CYS A 630 -9.45 -9.64 -19.29
N ALA A 631 -10.08 -8.55 -19.73
CA ALA A 631 -11.52 -8.39 -19.85
C ALA A 631 -11.85 -7.25 -20.83
N TYR A 632 -13.06 -6.70 -20.74
CA TYR A 632 -13.46 -5.50 -21.46
C TYR A 632 -13.86 -4.38 -20.52
N THR A 633 -13.70 -3.14 -20.96
CA THR A 633 -14.13 -1.97 -20.17
C THR A 633 -14.73 -0.87 -21.05
N ASN A 634 -15.76 -0.21 -20.52
CA ASN A 634 -16.17 1.10 -20.99
C ASN A 634 -15.38 2.16 -20.22
N MET A 635 -14.57 2.93 -20.96
CA MET A 635 -13.84 4.05 -20.39
C MET A 635 -14.71 5.30 -20.39
N TYR A 636 -14.74 6.01 -19.27
CA TYR A 636 -15.36 7.32 -19.12
C TYR A 636 -14.28 8.38 -18.90
N LEU A 637 -14.56 9.61 -19.33
CA LEU A 637 -13.79 10.80 -19.01
C LEU A 637 -14.73 11.81 -18.39
N ASN A 638 -14.53 12.12 -17.11
CA ASN A 638 -15.39 13.01 -16.35
C ASN A 638 -16.88 12.63 -16.48
N ASP A 639 -17.21 11.37 -16.15
CA ASP A 639 -18.57 10.77 -16.19
C ASP A 639 -19.19 10.60 -17.58
N LYS A 640 -18.46 10.90 -18.65
CA LYS A 640 -18.95 10.76 -20.04
C LYS A 640 -18.26 9.61 -20.72
N LEU A 641 -19.02 8.71 -21.33
CA LEU A 641 -18.48 7.60 -22.11
C LEU A 641 -17.48 8.13 -23.13
N TYR A 642 -16.21 7.76 -22.96
CA TYR A 642 -15.13 8.13 -23.83
C TYR A 642 -15.04 7.16 -25.02
N SER A 643 -14.90 5.86 -24.72
CA SER A 643 -14.89 4.78 -25.72
C SER A 643 -14.90 3.38 -25.07
N PHE A 644 -15.04 2.34 -25.89
CA PHE A 644 -14.96 0.93 -25.49
C PHE A 644 -13.55 0.36 -25.72
N TYR A 645 -13.02 -0.37 -24.74
CA TYR A 645 -11.64 -0.84 -24.69
C TYR A 645 -11.50 -2.32 -24.30
N PHE A 646 -10.44 -2.96 -24.80
CA PHE A 646 -9.94 -4.22 -24.25
C PHE A 646 -9.05 -3.92 -23.04
N LEU A 647 -9.34 -4.54 -21.90
CA LEU A 647 -8.65 -4.35 -20.63
C LEU A 647 -7.66 -5.50 -20.40
N ALA A 648 -6.45 -5.19 -19.98
CA ALA A 648 -5.44 -6.20 -19.63
C ALA A 648 -4.56 -5.76 -18.45
N GLU A 649 -4.24 -6.71 -17.58
CA GLU A 649 -3.13 -6.61 -16.63
C GLU A 649 -1.86 -6.24 -17.42
N GLN A 650 -1.09 -5.27 -16.93
CA GLN A 650 0.17 -4.91 -17.57
C GLN A 650 1.27 -5.85 -17.05
N PRO A 651 2.01 -6.56 -17.93
CA PRO A 651 3.18 -7.32 -17.51
C PRO A 651 4.23 -6.36 -16.97
N GLY A 652 4.41 -6.43 -15.66
CA GLY A 652 5.19 -5.54 -14.81
C GLY A 652 5.29 -6.16 -13.41
N ASP A 653 5.38 -5.33 -12.38
CA ASP A 653 5.64 -5.80 -11.00
C ASP A 653 4.55 -6.75 -10.48
N THR A 654 3.26 -6.41 -10.59
CA THR A 654 2.17 -7.26 -10.08
C THR A 654 2.16 -8.65 -10.74
N LEU A 655 2.30 -8.72 -12.07
CA LEU A 655 2.36 -10.00 -12.78
C LEU A 655 3.61 -10.80 -12.40
N ALA A 656 4.76 -10.12 -12.25
CA ALA A 656 5.99 -10.78 -11.86
C ALA A 656 5.90 -11.33 -10.43
N GLU A 657 5.34 -10.57 -9.49
CA GLU A 657 5.12 -11.00 -8.10
C GLU A 657 4.19 -12.22 -8.02
N ARG A 658 3.15 -12.27 -8.87
CA ARG A 658 2.25 -13.43 -8.98
C ARG A 658 2.99 -14.71 -9.38
N LEU A 659 4.04 -14.60 -10.19
CA LEU A 659 4.80 -15.74 -10.72
C LEU A 659 6.10 -16.01 -9.96
N ALA A 660 6.60 -15.04 -9.20
CA ALA A 660 7.83 -15.16 -8.42
C ALA A 660 7.55 -15.99 -7.17
N THR A 661 8.35 -17.02 -6.93
CA THR A 661 8.24 -17.86 -5.73
C THR A 661 9.50 -17.81 -4.85
N ASN A 662 10.50 -17.03 -5.27
CA ASN A 662 11.77 -16.86 -4.59
C ASN A 662 12.36 -15.47 -4.92
N ASP A 663 13.54 -15.16 -4.37
CA ASP A 663 14.22 -13.87 -4.57
C ASP A 663 15.05 -13.77 -5.86
N ASP A 664 15.26 -14.89 -6.58
CA ASP A 664 16.03 -14.93 -7.83
C ASP A 664 15.18 -14.68 -9.08
N ALA A 665 13.88 -14.47 -8.89
CA ALA A 665 12.92 -14.27 -9.94
C ALA A 665 13.19 -13.01 -10.77
N VAL A 666 13.12 -13.11 -12.09
CA VAL A 666 13.36 -11.99 -13.02
C VAL A 666 12.37 -12.03 -14.17
N LEU A 667 11.67 -10.91 -14.42
CA LEU A 667 10.82 -10.75 -15.60
C LEU A 667 11.59 -10.02 -16.69
N TYR A 668 11.69 -10.62 -17.88
CA TYR A 668 12.30 -10.03 -19.07
C TYR A 668 11.24 -9.70 -20.10
N LYS A 669 11.33 -8.51 -20.68
CA LYS A 669 10.58 -8.11 -21.87
C LYS A 669 11.44 -8.31 -23.11
N ALA A 670 10.92 -8.95 -24.15
CA ALA A 670 11.53 -8.87 -25.47
C ALA A 670 11.38 -7.44 -26.04
N THR A 671 12.49 -6.79 -26.38
CA THR A 671 12.49 -5.39 -26.87
C THR A 671 13.26 -5.21 -28.17
N ASP A 672 13.11 -4.04 -28.77
CA ASP A 672 13.69 -3.69 -30.06
C ASP A 672 14.96 -2.80 -29.91
N THR A 673 15.68 -2.91 -28.77
CA THR A 673 16.64 -1.91 -28.24
C THR A 673 18.00 -1.81 -28.93
N SER A 674 18.25 -2.47 -30.05
CA SER A 674 19.49 -2.21 -30.79
C SER A 674 19.31 -0.99 -31.70
N GLY A 675 20.26 -0.03 -31.62
CA GLY A 675 20.34 1.22 -32.41
C GLY A 675 20.48 1.04 -33.93
N GLY A 676 19.89 -0.01 -34.49
CA GLY A 676 19.59 -0.22 -35.91
C GLY A 676 18.09 -0.18 -36.17
N GLY A 677 17.33 0.65 -35.43
CA GLY A 677 15.96 1.02 -35.76
C GLY A 677 15.01 -0.17 -35.95
N GLY A 678 14.87 -1.07 -34.97
CA GLY A 678 13.91 -2.19 -34.98
C GLY A 678 12.42 -1.80 -35.02
N GLY A 679 12.07 -0.59 -35.47
CA GLY A 679 10.79 -0.39 -36.12
C GLY A 679 10.76 -1.14 -37.46
N MET A 680 9.62 -1.11 -38.13
CA MET A 680 9.32 -1.72 -39.44
C MET A 680 10.32 -1.37 -40.59
N TRP A 681 11.38 -0.62 -40.31
CA TRP A 681 12.33 0.04 -41.20
C TRP A 681 13.82 -0.14 -40.79
N GLY A 682 14.11 -1.02 -39.82
CA GLY A 682 15.45 -1.28 -39.30
C GLY A 682 16.29 -2.24 -40.12
N ASN A 683 17.52 -1.84 -40.43
CA ASN A 683 18.48 -2.59 -41.23
C ASN A 683 19.21 -3.70 -40.43
N GLY A 684 18.62 -4.20 -39.34
CA GLY A 684 19.30 -4.98 -38.29
C GLY A 684 19.35 -6.52 -38.47
N GLY A 685 18.64 -7.09 -39.45
CA GLY A 685 18.51 -8.55 -39.58
C GLY A 685 17.89 -9.22 -38.33
N ASN A 686 17.91 -10.56 -38.27
CA ASN A 686 17.33 -11.32 -37.14
C ASN A 686 18.00 -11.05 -35.78
N ASP A 687 19.25 -10.59 -35.78
CA ASP A 687 20.06 -10.44 -34.57
C ASP A 687 19.75 -9.12 -33.81
N GLY A 688 19.01 -8.21 -34.45
CA GLY A 688 18.49 -6.99 -33.83
C GLY A 688 17.25 -7.19 -32.95
N TYR A 689 16.69 -8.41 -32.94
CA TYR A 689 15.51 -8.80 -32.17
C TYR A 689 15.82 -9.88 -31.12
N CYS A 690 14.85 -10.23 -30.28
CA CYS A 690 14.95 -11.31 -29.29
C CYS A 690 14.80 -12.71 -29.93
N SER A 691 15.66 -13.03 -30.90
CA SER A 691 15.54 -14.21 -31.75
C SER A 691 16.18 -15.49 -31.19
N PHE A 692 17.12 -15.38 -30.25
CA PHE A 692 17.98 -16.45 -29.73
C PHE A 692 18.95 -17.08 -30.75
N THR A 693 19.25 -16.40 -31.85
CA THR A 693 20.38 -16.75 -32.73
C THR A 693 21.72 -16.64 -31.99
N GLU A 694 22.78 -17.28 -32.49
CA GLU A 694 24.11 -17.21 -31.87
C GLU A 694 24.61 -15.75 -31.68
N ASN A 695 24.30 -14.90 -32.66
CA ASN A 695 24.73 -13.49 -32.73
C ASN A 695 23.80 -12.49 -32.01
N MET A 696 22.65 -12.95 -31.50
CA MET A 696 21.72 -12.09 -30.76
C MET A 696 22.43 -11.42 -29.58
N GLN A 697 22.26 -10.11 -29.47
CA GLN A 697 22.71 -9.32 -28.30
C GLN A 697 21.75 -9.55 -27.12
N LEU A 698 22.30 -9.76 -25.93
CA LEU A 698 21.48 -10.12 -24.75
C LEU A 698 20.62 -8.95 -24.26
N ASN A 699 21.13 -7.72 -24.40
CA ASN A 699 20.43 -6.48 -24.06
C ASN A 699 19.31 -6.10 -25.05
N ASN A 700 18.99 -6.96 -26.02
CA ASN A 700 17.71 -6.91 -26.74
C ASN A 700 16.55 -7.21 -25.78
N PHE A 701 16.79 -7.87 -24.64
CA PHE A 701 15.83 -7.95 -23.55
C PHE A 701 15.97 -6.77 -22.59
N ALA A 702 14.86 -6.39 -21.96
CA ALA A 702 14.84 -5.46 -20.84
C ALA A 702 14.34 -6.17 -19.58
N VAL A 703 15.08 -6.03 -18.47
CA VAL A 703 14.60 -6.46 -17.15
C VAL A 703 13.44 -5.55 -16.71
N LYS A 704 12.36 -6.15 -16.23
CA LYS A 704 11.13 -5.49 -15.78
C LYS A 704 10.80 -5.73 -14.32
N PHE A 705 11.36 -6.77 -13.73
CA PHE A 705 11.26 -7.12 -12.32
C PHE A 705 12.49 -7.95 -11.96
N GLY A 706 12.96 -7.88 -10.73
CA GLY A 706 14.17 -8.58 -10.27
C GLY A 706 15.47 -7.98 -10.83
N THR A 707 16.57 -8.73 -10.71
CA THR A 707 17.91 -8.25 -11.10
C THR A 707 18.68 -9.30 -11.89
N ASP A 708 19.23 -8.93 -13.04
CA ASP A 708 20.20 -9.71 -13.83
C ASP A 708 21.05 -8.78 -14.69
N ASP A 709 22.02 -8.12 -14.07
CA ASP A 709 22.82 -7.06 -14.70
C ASP A 709 23.61 -7.53 -15.94
N ASN A 710 23.88 -8.84 -16.05
CA ASN A 710 24.67 -9.43 -17.14
C ASN A 710 23.83 -10.28 -18.10
N TYR A 711 22.50 -10.32 -17.93
CA TYR A 711 21.59 -11.16 -18.73
C TYR A 711 22.02 -12.64 -18.75
N GLN A 712 22.50 -13.16 -17.61
CA GLN A 712 23.05 -14.51 -17.51
C GLN A 712 22.00 -15.56 -17.87
N HIS A 713 20.75 -15.40 -17.41
CA HIS A 713 19.68 -16.35 -17.71
C HIS A 713 19.38 -16.40 -19.22
N ILE A 714 19.34 -15.23 -19.88
CA ILE A 714 19.16 -15.13 -21.34
C ILE A 714 20.33 -15.77 -22.09
N SER A 715 21.57 -15.56 -21.61
CA SER A 715 22.77 -16.17 -22.16
C SER A 715 22.70 -17.70 -22.09
N ASP A 716 22.26 -18.25 -20.96
CA ASP A 716 22.16 -19.69 -20.74
C ASP A 716 21.13 -20.33 -21.67
N ILE A 717 19.96 -19.71 -21.84
CA ILE A 717 18.94 -20.14 -22.81
C ILE A 717 19.52 -20.11 -24.23
N LYS A 718 20.15 -18.99 -24.62
CA LYS A 718 20.77 -18.83 -25.96
C LYS A 718 21.81 -19.91 -26.22
N ASN A 719 22.70 -20.17 -25.26
CA ASN A 719 23.76 -21.16 -25.39
C ASN A 719 23.23 -22.60 -25.41
N ALA A 720 22.18 -22.89 -24.65
CA ALA A 720 21.54 -24.20 -24.64
C ALA A 720 20.82 -24.47 -25.98
N ILE A 721 19.95 -23.57 -26.42
CA ILE A 721 19.14 -23.81 -27.63
C ILE A 721 19.97 -23.90 -28.91
N ASN A 722 21.09 -23.18 -28.99
CA ASN A 722 21.98 -23.27 -30.14
C ASN A 722 22.73 -24.60 -30.21
N ARG A 723 22.97 -25.29 -29.08
CA ARG A 723 23.58 -26.63 -29.02
C ARG A 723 22.58 -27.79 -29.14
N LEU A 724 21.29 -27.52 -28.98
CA LEU A 724 20.24 -28.55 -28.99
C LEU A 724 20.15 -29.28 -30.34
N THR A 725 20.05 -30.60 -30.28
CA THR A 725 19.71 -31.48 -31.40
C THR A 725 18.63 -32.48 -30.97
N SER A 726 17.95 -33.14 -31.92
CA SER A 726 16.93 -34.16 -31.61
C SER A 726 17.42 -35.31 -30.74
N ASP A 727 18.73 -35.60 -30.76
CA ASP A 727 19.35 -36.72 -30.03
C ASP A 727 20.07 -36.27 -28.76
N ASN A 728 20.27 -34.95 -28.57
CA ASN A 728 20.92 -34.37 -27.41
C ASN A 728 20.24 -33.05 -27.04
N TYR A 729 19.22 -33.14 -26.18
CA TYR A 729 18.34 -32.02 -25.86
C TYR A 729 18.08 -31.86 -24.36
N LYS A 730 18.13 -32.92 -23.54
CA LYS A 730 17.65 -32.90 -22.14
C LYS A 730 18.26 -31.80 -21.26
N PHE A 731 19.49 -31.36 -21.53
CA PHE A 731 20.10 -30.23 -20.82
C PHE A 731 19.34 -28.89 -20.96
N ILE A 732 18.42 -28.76 -21.93
CA ILE A 732 17.57 -27.58 -22.08
C ILE A 732 16.56 -27.47 -20.92
N GLU A 733 16.18 -28.61 -20.33
CA GLU A 733 15.23 -28.68 -19.21
C GLU A 733 15.82 -28.08 -17.91
N ASP A 734 17.14 -27.89 -17.86
CA ASP A 734 17.84 -27.25 -16.74
C ASP A 734 17.78 -25.72 -16.80
N VAL A 735 17.42 -25.13 -17.96
CA VAL A 735 17.42 -23.67 -18.17
C VAL A 735 16.05 -23.10 -18.52
N ILE A 736 15.14 -23.91 -19.08
CA ILE A 736 13.76 -23.52 -19.36
C ILE A 736 12.78 -24.56 -18.88
N ASP A 737 11.57 -24.12 -18.56
CA ASP A 737 10.39 -24.99 -18.51
C ASP A 737 9.90 -25.24 -19.94
N VAL A 738 10.28 -26.39 -20.51
CA VAL A 738 9.90 -26.76 -21.88
C VAL A 738 8.36 -26.73 -22.09
N PRO A 739 7.52 -27.30 -21.20
CA PRO A 739 6.06 -27.22 -21.34
C PRO A 739 5.54 -25.79 -21.56
N SER A 740 6.00 -24.83 -20.76
CA SER A 740 5.60 -23.42 -20.86
C SER A 740 5.87 -22.82 -22.25
N PHE A 741 7.05 -23.06 -22.82
CA PHE A 741 7.38 -22.59 -24.17
C PHE A 741 6.52 -23.27 -25.24
N LEU A 742 6.26 -24.57 -25.10
CA LEU A 742 5.40 -25.31 -26.04
C LEU A 742 3.94 -24.82 -26.00
N LYS A 743 3.42 -24.45 -24.83
CA LYS A 743 2.09 -23.84 -24.67
C LYS A 743 2.00 -22.51 -25.41
N GLY A 744 2.96 -21.61 -25.21
CA GLY A 744 3.03 -20.36 -25.97
C GLY A 744 3.10 -20.57 -27.48
N PHE A 745 3.88 -21.55 -27.94
CA PHE A 745 3.96 -21.92 -29.36
C PHE A 745 2.66 -22.54 -29.88
N ALA A 746 1.93 -23.29 -29.07
CA ALA A 746 0.64 -23.86 -29.43
C ALA A 746 -0.40 -22.76 -29.66
N VAL A 747 -0.50 -21.78 -28.75
CA VAL A 747 -1.39 -20.62 -28.92
C VAL A 747 -1.02 -19.83 -30.17
N ASN A 748 0.25 -19.46 -30.34
CA ASN A 748 0.71 -18.72 -31.53
C ASN A 748 0.40 -19.46 -32.83
N SER A 749 0.54 -20.79 -32.83
CA SER A 749 0.29 -21.63 -34.00
C SER A 749 -1.19 -21.81 -34.32
N VAL A 750 -2.02 -22.09 -33.31
CA VAL A 750 -3.46 -22.30 -33.51
C VAL A 750 -4.15 -20.99 -33.86
N MET A 751 -3.81 -19.91 -33.14
CA MET A 751 -4.41 -18.59 -33.30
C MET A 751 -3.74 -17.75 -34.39
N CYS A 752 -2.65 -18.25 -34.99
CA CYS A 752 -1.86 -17.56 -36.00
C CYS A 752 -1.32 -16.20 -35.55
N ASN A 753 -0.87 -16.08 -34.29
CA ASN A 753 -0.16 -14.90 -33.80
C ASN A 753 1.31 -14.94 -34.21
N TYR A 754 1.64 -14.26 -35.32
CA TYR A 754 3.01 -14.20 -35.85
C TYR A 754 3.65 -12.81 -35.76
N ASP A 755 2.97 -11.83 -35.16
CA ASP A 755 3.62 -10.62 -34.65
C ASP A 755 4.27 -10.92 -33.29
N SER A 756 5.04 -12.01 -33.23
CA SER A 756 5.48 -12.70 -32.02
C SER A 756 6.87 -13.33 -32.24
N TYR A 757 7.35 -14.13 -31.28
CA TYR A 757 8.55 -14.97 -31.47
C TYR A 757 8.49 -15.79 -32.77
N ASN A 758 7.33 -16.37 -33.10
CA ASN A 758 7.14 -17.37 -34.15
C ASN A 758 7.10 -16.79 -35.59
N GLY A 759 7.07 -15.47 -35.74
CA GLY A 759 7.09 -14.79 -37.04
C GLY A 759 8.34 -13.93 -37.23
N THR A 760 8.27 -12.90 -38.09
CA THR A 760 9.44 -12.20 -38.64
C THR A 760 10.15 -11.23 -37.68
N LEU A 761 9.50 -10.80 -36.60
CA LEU A 761 10.04 -9.76 -35.70
C LEU A 761 10.57 -10.28 -34.36
N ALA A 762 10.25 -11.52 -33.95
CA ALA A 762 10.75 -12.11 -32.70
C ALA A 762 10.54 -11.24 -31.43
N HIS A 763 9.40 -10.57 -31.34
CA HIS A 763 9.03 -9.66 -30.23
C HIS A 763 7.67 -10.05 -29.61
N ASN A 764 7.07 -9.17 -28.80
CA ASN A 764 5.75 -9.38 -28.18
C ASN A 764 5.64 -10.67 -27.35
N TYR A 765 6.62 -10.88 -26.49
CA TYR A 765 6.55 -11.88 -25.42
C TYR A 765 7.42 -11.44 -24.25
N TYR A 766 7.18 -12.06 -23.10
CA TYR A 766 8.01 -11.93 -21.92
C TYR A 766 8.56 -13.30 -21.54
N LEU A 767 9.63 -13.29 -20.74
CA LEU A 767 10.15 -14.48 -20.08
C LEU A 767 10.18 -14.24 -18.59
N MET A 768 9.65 -15.17 -17.81
CA MET A 768 9.76 -15.15 -16.36
C MET A 768 10.83 -16.17 -15.96
N TYR A 769 11.93 -15.75 -15.35
CA TYR A 769 12.85 -16.65 -14.67
C TYR A 769 12.41 -16.83 -13.23
N ASN A 770 12.32 -18.07 -12.76
CA ASN A 770 11.94 -18.41 -11.39
C ASN A 770 12.43 -19.84 -11.08
N ASN A 771 12.94 -20.08 -9.88
CA ASN A 771 13.43 -21.40 -9.42
C ASN A 771 14.38 -22.09 -10.43
N GLY A 772 15.35 -21.33 -10.96
CA GLY A 772 16.38 -21.89 -11.85
C GLY A 772 16.00 -21.97 -13.33
N LYS A 773 14.75 -21.71 -13.72
CA LYS A 773 14.27 -21.90 -15.10
C LYS A 773 13.51 -20.68 -15.62
N ALA A 774 13.55 -20.48 -16.94
CA ALA A 774 12.68 -19.53 -17.62
C ALA A 774 11.36 -20.16 -18.09
N TYR A 775 10.30 -19.37 -18.06
CA TYR A 775 8.94 -19.66 -18.50
C TYR A 775 8.52 -18.64 -19.56
N PHE A 776 7.72 -19.07 -20.53
CA PHE A 776 7.19 -18.20 -21.58
C PHE A 776 5.92 -17.48 -21.09
N VAL A 777 5.88 -16.17 -21.26
CA VAL A 777 4.72 -15.34 -20.91
C VAL A 777 4.16 -14.67 -22.16
N GLY A 778 2.92 -15.02 -22.52
CA GLY A 778 2.23 -14.52 -23.71
C GLY A 778 1.85 -13.05 -23.61
N TRP A 779 1.97 -12.30 -24.71
CA TRP A 779 1.67 -10.87 -24.76
C TRP A 779 1.32 -10.39 -26.18
N ASP A 780 0.50 -9.33 -26.26
CA ASP A 780 0.12 -8.59 -27.48
C ASP A 780 -0.41 -9.51 -28.61
N TYR A 781 -1.63 -10.02 -28.43
CA TYR A 781 -2.28 -10.96 -29.36
C TYR A 781 -3.18 -10.27 -30.38
N ASN A 782 -3.19 -8.94 -30.41
CA ASN A 782 -4.05 -8.11 -31.24
C ASN A 782 -3.98 -8.39 -32.76
N LEU A 783 -2.83 -8.84 -33.28
CA LEU A 783 -2.63 -9.16 -34.69
C LEU A 783 -2.87 -10.65 -35.05
N ALA A 784 -3.43 -11.44 -34.14
CA ALA A 784 -3.82 -12.83 -34.39
C ALA A 784 -5.03 -12.96 -35.34
N LEU A 785 -5.38 -14.19 -35.70
CA LEU A 785 -6.60 -14.54 -36.45
C LEU A 785 -6.78 -13.70 -37.74
N GLY A 786 -5.70 -13.63 -38.53
CA GLY A 786 -5.67 -12.99 -39.84
C GLY A 786 -5.72 -11.45 -39.82
N ASN A 787 -5.49 -10.82 -38.67
CA ASN A 787 -5.33 -9.37 -38.56
C ASN A 787 -3.91 -8.88 -38.86
N PHE A 788 -2.94 -9.79 -38.85
CA PHE A 788 -1.62 -9.54 -39.41
C PHE A 788 -1.77 -9.03 -40.87
N MET A 789 -0.85 -8.19 -41.35
CA MET A 789 -0.92 -7.54 -42.68
C MET A 789 -0.68 -8.50 -43.86
N ASP A 790 -1.25 -9.70 -43.77
CA ASP A 790 -1.15 -10.79 -44.73
C ASP A 790 -2.50 -11.13 -45.38
N ASN A 791 -3.57 -10.39 -45.06
CA ASN A 791 -4.94 -10.63 -45.55
C ASN A 791 -5.41 -12.08 -45.30
N GLY A 792 -5.15 -12.60 -44.10
CA GLY A 792 -5.59 -13.92 -43.65
C GLY A 792 -4.72 -15.08 -44.15
N GLN A 793 -3.59 -14.82 -44.83
CA GLN A 793 -2.73 -15.88 -45.38
C GLN A 793 -2.10 -16.76 -44.30
N SER A 794 -1.86 -16.23 -43.10
CA SER A 794 -1.38 -16.97 -41.93
C SER A 794 -2.28 -18.14 -41.55
N VAL A 795 -3.53 -18.22 -42.03
CA VAL A 795 -4.38 -19.41 -41.86
C VAL A 795 -3.70 -20.68 -42.38
N ASN A 796 -2.86 -20.54 -43.41
CA ASN A 796 -2.12 -21.62 -44.07
C ASN A 796 -0.73 -21.88 -43.45
N SER A 797 -0.40 -21.23 -42.32
CA SER A 797 0.87 -21.46 -41.64
C SER A 797 1.03 -22.93 -41.21
N ASP A 798 2.27 -23.41 -41.20
CA ASP A 798 2.53 -24.81 -40.84
C ASP A 798 2.44 -25.01 -39.33
N VAL A 799 1.36 -25.66 -38.90
CA VAL A 799 1.13 -25.99 -37.49
C VAL A 799 2.23 -26.89 -36.91
N LYS A 800 2.97 -27.65 -37.73
CA LYS A 800 4.00 -28.59 -37.23
C LYS A 800 5.28 -27.89 -36.82
N THR A 801 5.60 -26.76 -37.47
CA THR A 801 6.78 -25.97 -37.14
C THR A 801 6.46 -24.80 -36.22
N SER A 802 5.18 -24.41 -36.11
CA SER A 802 4.77 -23.18 -35.43
C SER A 802 5.49 -21.94 -35.99
N LEU A 803 5.91 -21.95 -37.26
CA LEU A 803 6.62 -20.82 -37.88
C LEU A 803 5.82 -20.26 -39.06
N TYR A 804 5.95 -18.95 -39.27
CA TYR A 804 5.38 -18.27 -40.43
C TYR A 804 6.38 -17.28 -41.02
N GLN A 805 6.67 -17.44 -42.32
CA GLN A 805 7.63 -16.62 -43.09
C GLN A 805 9.08 -16.60 -42.55
N VAL A 806 9.43 -17.51 -41.63
CA VAL A 806 10.77 -17.69 -41.07
C VAL A 806 11.13 -19.17 -41.02
N GLN A 807 12.41 -19.49 -40.77
CA GLN A 807 12.90 -20.86 -40.63
C GLN A 807 13.46 -21.10 -39.22
N VAL A 808 13.70 -22.36 -38.86
CA VAL A 808 14.24 -22.72 -37.53
C VAL A 808 15.59 -22.05 -37.23
N LYS A 809 16.44 -21.82 -38.25
CA LYS A 809 17.70 -21.08 -38.07
C LYS A 809 17.51 -19.62 -37.63
N ASP A 810 16.35 -19.06 -37.95
CA ASP A 810 15.98 -17.69 -37.62
C ASP A 810 15.33 -17.64 -36.22
N ARG A 811 14.72 -18.74 -35.78
CA ARG A 811 14.04 -18.92 -34.50
C ARG A 811 14.51 -20.21 -33.79
N PRO A 812 15.72 -20.24 -33.20
CA PRO A 812 16.28 -21.46 -32.65
C PRO A 812 15.42 -22.17 -31.60
N LEU A 813 14.56 -21.47 -30.84
CA LEU A 813 13.63 -22.14 -29.90
C LEU A 813 12.65 -23.08 -30.62
N ALA A 814 12.38 -22.89 -31.92
CA ALA A 814 11.58 -23.83 -32.72
C ALA A 814 12.24 -25.22 -32.87
N LYS A 815 13.53 -25.38 -32.54
CA LYS A 815 14.17 -26.71 -32.45
C LYS A 815 13.52 -27.61 -31.40
N LEU A 816 12.84 -27.04 -30.39
CA LEU A 816 12.09 -27.83 -29.41
C LEU A 816 11.07 -28.76 -30.10
N LEU A 817 10.43 -28.30 -31.18
CA LEU A 817 9.46 -29.08 -31.96
C LEU A 817 10.10 -30.15 -32.86
N GLN A 818 11.43 -30.21 -32.93
CA GLN A 818 12.15 -31.29 -33.63
C GLN A 818 12.46 -32.48 -32.72
N VAL A 819 12.29 -32.32 -31.40
CA VAL A 819 12.40 -33.39 -30.42
C VAL A 819 11.05 -34.15 -30.36
N PRO A 820 11.01 -35.47 -30.65
CA PRO A 820 9.74 -36.20 -30.72
C PRO A 820 8.87 -36.10 -29.46
N GLU A 821 9.47 -36.22 -28.28
CA GLU A 821 8.76 -36.13 -26.99
C GLU A 821 8.08 -34.77 -26.80
N TYR A 822 8.81 -33.68 -27.08
CA TYR A 822 8.28 -32.32 -26.95
C TYR A 822 7.23 -32.01 -28.03
N TYR A 823 7.41 -32.56 -29.23
CA TYR A 823 6.42 -32.43 -30.29
C TYR A 823 5.09 -33.10 -29.92
N ASP A 824 5.12 -34.27 -29.29
CA ASP A 824 3.91 -34.95 -28.83
C ASP A 824 3.16 -34.14 -27.77
N MET A 825 3.89 -33.51 -26.82
CA MET A 825 3.31 -32.59 -25.84
C MET A 825 2.67 -31.37 -26.50
N TYR A 826 3.40 -30.72 -27.42
CA TYR A 826 2.89 -29.59 -28.21
C TYR A 826 1.61 -29.93 -28.97
N VAL A 827 1.57 -31.10 -29.63
CA VAL A 827 0.36 -31.58 -30.32
C VAL A 827 -0.79 -31.79 -29.34
N GLY A 828 -0.51 -32.24 -28.11
CA GLY A 828 -1.48 -32.31 -27.03
C GLY A 828 -2.15 -30.95 -26.76
N TYR A 829 -1.35 -29.90 -26.55
CA TYR A 829 -1.86 -28.54 -26.34
C TYR A 829 -2.63 -27.99 -27.55
N VAL A 830 -2.12 -28.20 -28.78
CA VAL A 830 -2.82 -27.81 -30.01
C VAL A 830 -4.21 -28.45 -30.08
N LYS A 831 -4.34 -29.73 -29.71
CA LYS A 831 -5.63 -30.43 -29.70
C LYS A 831 -6.59 -29.87 -28.65
N GLN A 832 -6.11 -29.48 -27.48
CA GLN A 832 -6.93 -28.84 -26.45
C GLN A 832 -7.52 -27.52 -26.96
N ILE A 833 -6.68 -26.63 -27.51
CA ILE A 833 -7.16 -25.35 -28.07
C ILE A 833 -8.17 -25.55 -29.21
N VAL A 834 -7.91 -26.49 -30.13
CA VAL A 834 -8.85 -26.80 -31.23
C VAL A 834 -10.18 -27.37 -30.72
N ASN A 835 -10.18 -28.04 -29.57
CA ASN A 835 -11.39 -28.55 -28.94
C ASN A 835 -12.17 -27.45 -28.22
N LEU A 836 -11.48 -26.53 -27.52
CA LEU A 836 -12.07 -25.32 -26.94
C LEU A 836 -12.88 -24.55 -27.98
N TYR A 837 -12.29 -24.35 -29.17
CA TYR A 837 -12.93 -23.65 -30.29
C TYR A 837 -13.50 -24.61 -31.35
N SER A 838 -14.06 -25.74 -30.92
CA SER A 838 -14.67 -26.73 -31.83
C SER A 838 -15.95 -26.21 -32.51
N ASP A 839 -16.64 -25.24 -31.90
CA ASP A 839 -17.73 -24.47 -32.49
C ASP A 839 -17.37 -22.96 -32.48
N PRO A 840 -16.66 -22.48 -33.51
CA PRO A 840 -16.28 -21.08 -33.62
C PRO A 840 -17.48 -20.11 -33.65
N GLU A 841 -18.61 -20.53 -34.25
CA GLU A 841 -19.81 -19.68 -34.34
C GLU A 841 -20.42 -19.47 -32.94
N ALA A 842 -20.57 -20.54 -32.16
CA ALA A 842 -21.09 -20.43 -30.79
C ALA A 842 -20.15 -19.62 -29.87
N THR A 843 -18.84 -19.87 -29.96
CA THR A 843 -17.83 -19.17 -29.16
C THR A 843 -17.88 -17.66 -29.40
N VAL A 844 -17.82 -17.25 -30.67
CA VAL A 844 -17.83 -15.83 -31.06
C VAL A 844 -19.16 -15.17 -30.69
N ASN A 845 -20.28 -15.88 -30.85
CA ASN A 845 -21.59 -15.37 -30.43
C ASN A 845 -21.70 -15.13 -28.92
N GLY A 846 -21.00 -15.91 -28.10
CA GLY A 846 -20.91 -15.69 -26.65
C GLY A 846 -20.33 -14.32 -26.33
N TYR A 847 -19.12 -14.05 -26.82
CA TYR A 847 -18.47 -12.74 -26.67
C TYR A 847 -19.26 -11.60 -27.33
N ALA A 848 -19.80 -11.83 -28.54
CA ALA A 848 -20.60 -10.84 -29.24
C ALA A 848 -21.81 -10.41 -28.40
N SER A 849 -22.49 -11.35 -27.75
CA SER A 849 -23.66 -11.05 -26.92
C SER A 849 -23.32 -10.14 -25.73
N LEU A 850 -22.10 -10.24 -25.20
CA LEU A 850 -21.61 -9.39 -24.12
C LEU A 850 -21.23 -7.98 -24.61
N ILE A 851 -20.48 -7.88 -25.72
CA ILE A 851 -19.85 -6.60 -26.13
C ILE A 851 -20.68 -5.77 -27.12
N ARG A 852 -21.68 -6.37 -27.79
CA ARG A 852 -22.40 -5.75 -28.92
C ARG A 852 -23.02 -4.38 -28.58
N ASP A 853 -23.59 -4.23 -27.40
CA ASP A 853 -24.18 -2.95 -26.97
C ASP A 853 -23.09 -1.89 -26.73
N SER A 854 -21.96 -2.24 -26.14
CA SER A 854 -20.83 -1.33 -25.96
C SER A 854 -20.23 -0.91 -27.31
N VAL A 855 -20.02 -1.85 -28.23
CA VAL A 855 -19.50 -1.55 -29.59
C VAL A 855 -20.45 -0.63 -30.35
N LYS A 856 -21.76 -0.89 -30.28
CA LYS A 856 -22.77 -0.07 -30.97
C LYS A 856 -22.84 1.36 -30.44
N ASN A 857 -22.59 1.54 -29.14
CA ASN A 857 -22.68 2.83 -28.47
C ASN A 857 -21.33 3.56 -28.36
N ASP A 858 -20.22 2.96 -28.82
CA ASP A 858 -18.89 3.57 -28.77
C ASP A 858 -18.81 4.82 -29.68
N PRO A 859 -18.66 6.03 -29.12
CA PRO A 859 -18.64 7.27 -29.90
C PRO A 859 -17.35 7.44 -30.72
N ARG A 860 -16.33 6.60 -30.47
CA ARG A 860 -14.99 6.68 -31.09
C ARG A 860 -14.57 5.38 -31.77
N SER A 861 -15.50 4.48 -32.07
CA SER A 861 -15.18 3.25 -32.79
C SER A 861 -14.45 3.55 -34.11
N PHE A 862 -13.38 2.79 -34.40
CA PHE A 862 -12.67 2.87 -35.68
C PHE A 862 -13.47 2.27 -36.83
N PHE A 863 -14.44 1.40 -36.51
CA PHE A 863 -15.22 0.63 -37.47
C PHE A 863 -16.71 0.88 -37.29
N THR A 864 -17.46 0.77 -38.38
CA THR A 864 -18.92 0.80 -38.28
C THR A 864 -19.42 -0.48 -37.62
N TYR A 865 -20.61 -0.40 -37.03
CA TYR A 865 -21.26 -1.56 -36.42
C TYR A 865 -21.51 -2.70 -37.42
N ASP A 866 -21.81 -2.39 -38.69
CA ASP A 866 -21.95 -3.40 -39.75
C ASP A 866 -20.63 -4.13 -40.04
N VAL A 867 -19.49 -3.42 -40.00
CA VAL A 867 -18.16 -4.02 -40.15
C VAL A 867 -17.87 -4.97 -38.99
N PHE A 868 -18.22 -4.58 -37.75
CA PHE A 868 -18.15 -5.47 -36.58
C PHE A 868 -18.97 -6.74 -36.79
N GLU A 869 -20.27 -6.64 -37.11
CA GLU A 869 -21.15 -7.81 -37.31
C GLU A 869 -20.64 -8.73 -38.42
N SER A 870 -20.11 -8.16 -39.52
CA SER A 870 -19.53 -8.96 -40.61
C SER A 870 -18.24 -9.69 -40.21
N ASN A 871 -17.49 -9.17 -39.24
CA ASN A 871 -16.22 -9.74 -38.77
C ASN A 871 -16.41 -10.83 -37.69
N ILE A 872 -17.61 -10.94 -37.13
CA ILE A 872 -17.99 -11.97 -36.16
C ILE A 872 -18.96 -13.00 -36.75
N SER A 873 -19.25 -12.92 -38.05
CA SER A 873 -20.21 -13.80 -38.72
C SER A 873 -19.54 -14.67 -39.78
N LYS A 874 -20.03 -15.89 -39.91
CA LYS A 874 -19.64 -16.77 -41.01
C LYS A 874 -20.09 -16.22 -42.35
N SER A 875 -19.20 -16.18 -43.33
CA SER A 875 -19.57 -15.76 -44.69
C SER A 875 -20.03 -16.94 -45.56
N ALA A 876 -20.86 -16.66 -46.56
CA ALA A 876 -21.36 -17.68 -47.48
C ALA A 876 -20.25 -18.36 -48.30
N ASN A 877 -19.13 -17.66 -48.54
CA ASN A 877 -18.00 -18.18 -49.32
C ASN A 877 -16.89 -18.76 -48.43
N GLY A 878 -16.99 -18.62 -47.11
CA GLY A 878 -15.91 -18.90 -46.15
C GLY A 878 -14.71 -17.96 -46.32
N LEU A 879 -13.63 -18.21 -45.58
CA LEU A 879 -12.43 -17.39 -45.62
C LEU A 879 -11.86 -17.28 -47.04
N GLN A 880 -11.80 -16.06 -47.57
CA GLN A 880 -11.17 -15.77 -48.85
C GLN A 880 -9.74 -15.28 -48.63
N VAL A 881 -8.76 -16.06 -49.09
CA VAL A 881 -7.35 -15.67 -49.08
C VAL A 881 -6.89 -15.42 -50.52
N SER A 882 -6.26 -14.29 -50.79
CA SER A 882 -5.81 -13.96 -52.16
C SER A 882 -4.70 -14.91 -52.63
N ASN A 883 -4.93 -15.72 -53.65
CA ASN A 883 -3.87 -16.53 -54.29
C ASN A 883 -2.87 -15.63 -55.02
N GLY A 884 -1.80 -15.22 -54.33
CA GLY A 884 -0.70 -14.43 -54.89
C GLY A 884 0.57 -14.68 -54.10
N GLY A 885 1.53 -15.36 -54.72
CA GLY A 885 2.75 -15.81 -54.07
C GLY A 885 3.56 -14.69 -53.43
N ASN A 886 4.20 -15.03 -52.31
CA ASN A 886 5.37 -14.34 -51.75
C ASN A 886 5.29 -12.80 -51.74
N ASN A 887 4.26 -12.24 -51.11
CA ASN A 887 4.35 -10.89 -50.56
C ASN A 887 4.73 -10.99 -49.07
N GLY A 888 5.92 -11.53 -48.80
CA GLY A 888 6.67 -10.99 -47.67
C GLY A 888 6.92 -9.52 -47.99
N TRP A 889 6.41 -8.62 -47.15
CA TRP A 889 6.73 -7.18 -47.07
C TRP A 889 7.27 -6.56 -48.38
N ASN A 890 6.49 -6.60 -49.45
CA ASN A 890 6.89 -6.02 -50.73
C ASN A 890 6.49 -4.55 -50.74
N PHE A 891 7.42 -3.68 -50.37
CA PHE A 891 7.33 -2.22 -50.61
C PHE A 891 7.43 -1.94 -52.11
N ASN A 892 6.44 -2.38 -52.87
CA ASN A 892 6.23 -1.85 -54.21
C ASN A 892 5.03 -0.92 -54.15
N ASN A 893 5.38 0.37 -54.13
CA ASN A 893 4.49 1.49 -54.35
C ASN A 893 3.56 1.17 -55.53
N GLY A 894 2.26 1.34 -55.32
CA GLY A 894 1.27 1.14 -56.37
C GLY A 894 1.58 2.02 -57.59
N GLY A 895 1.75 1.39 -58.75
CA GLY A 895 1.86 2.06 -60.04
C GLY A 895 2.61 1.21 -61.05
N ASP A 896 1.90 0.78 -62.09
CA ASP A 896 2.45 0.12 -63.28
C ASP A 896 3.74 0.77 -63.79
N ASN A 897 4.87 0.06 -63.65
CA ASN A 897 5.91 -0.17 -64.67
C ASN A 897 7.18 -0.70 -63.98
N GLY A 898 7.48 -1.97 -64.24
CA GLY A 898 8.56 -2.68 -63.57
C GLY A 898 9.94 -2.06 -63.79
N TRP A 899 10.74 -2.05 -62.74
CA TRP A 899 12.20 -2.05 -62.86
C TRP A 899 12.80 -2.97 -61.79
N ASN A 900 13.57 -3.91 -62.31
CA ASN A 900 14.24 -5.01 -61.64
C ASN A 900 15.44 -4.47 -60.84
N PHE A 901 15.53 -4.72 -59.53
CA PHE A 901 16.76 -4.46 -58.79
C PHE A 901 17.59 -5.74 -58.71
N ASN A 902 18.50 -5.81 -59.66
CA ASN A 902 19.60 -6.74 -59.68
C ASN A 902 20.61 -6.37 -58.60
N ASN A 903 21.19 -7.39 -57.99
CA ASN A 903 22.22 -7.35 -56.97
C ASN A 903 23.50 -6.66 -57.49
N GLY A 904 24.08 -5.71 -56.75
CA GLY A 904 25.37 -5.10 -57.07
C GLY A 904 25.68 -3.84 -56.27
N GLY A 905 26.75 -3.87 -55.46
CA GLY A 905 27.14 -2.78 -54.59
C GLY A 905 27.71 -1.55 -55.30
N ASP A 906 27.70 -0.42 -54.61
CA ASP A 906 28.81 0.54 -54.58
C ASP A 906 28.60 1.60 -53.50
N ASN A 907 29.72 1.97 -52.87
CA ASN A 907 29.88 3.05 -51.90
C ASN A 907 29.53 4.42 -52.50
N GLY A 908 28.87 5.28 -51.72
CA GLY A 908 28.73 6.71 -52.06
C GLY A 908 27.96 7.50 -51.02
N GLY A 909 28.65 8.00 -50.00
CA GLY A 909 28.08 8.87 -48.97
C GLY A 909 27.64 10.24 -49.50
N TRP A 910 26.69 10.85 -48.81
CA TRP A 910 26.39 12.28 -48.95
C TRP A 910 26.18 12.91 -47.57
N ASN A 911 27.03 13.90 -47.32
CA ASN A 911 27.22 14.67 -46.11
C ASN A 911 26.47 15.99 -46.27
N MET A 912 25.56 16.37 -45.36
CA MET A 912 25.03 17.74 -45.25
C MET A 912 24.58 18.03 -43.81
N TRP A 913 25.53 18.30 -42.92
CA TRP A 913 25.28 19.07 -41.69
C TRP A 913 26.41 20.11 -41.57
N GLY A 914 26.03 21.36 -41.76
CA GLY A 914 26.85 22.53 -41.43
C GLY A 914 26.58 22.93 -39.99
N ASP A 915 27.66 23.39 -39.35
CA ASP A 915 27.74 23.85 -37.97
C ASP A 915 26.63 24.86 -37.59
N ASP A 916 26.14 24.76 -36.37
CA ASP A 916 26.10 25.91 -35.47
C ASP A 916 26.13 25.49 -33.99
N ASN A 917 27.16 26.01 -33.32
CA ASN A 917 27.46 25.88 -31.90
C ASN A 917 26.55 26.79 -31.07
N GLY A 918 26.02 26.25 -29.96
CA GLY A 918 25.34 27.04 -28.93
C GLY A 918 25.09 26.22 -27.68
N GLY A 919 26.14 25.95 -26.91
CA GLY A 919 26.05 25.14 -25.69
C GLY A 919 25.38 25.86 -24.53
N TRP A 920 24.68 25.08 -23.70
CA TRP A 920 24.45 25.35 -22.28
C TRP A 920 24.41 24.01 -21.53
N ASN A 921 25.45 23.78 -20.71
CA ASN A 921 25.48 22.77 -19.66
C ASN A 921 24.71 23.30 -18.45
N MET A 922 23.76 22.54 -17.91
CA MET A 922 23.48 22.54 -16.46
C MET A 922 23.16 21.12 -16.00
N TRP A 923 23.92 20.71 -14.99
CA TRP A 923 23.80 19.45 -14.26
C TRP A 923 22.60 19.51 -13.31
N SER A 924 21.85 18.42 -13.20
CA SER A 924 21.15 18.04 -11.98
C SER A 924 21.29 16.53 -11.81
N THR A 925 22.07 16.16 -10.81
CA THR A 925 22.22 14.82 -10.26
C THR A 925 20.98 14.42 -9.45
N GLU A 926 20.75 13.11 -9.39
CA GLU A 926 19.78 12.38 -8.55
C GLU A 926 18.33 12.33 -9.06
N ILE A 927 17.93 11.15 -9.54
CA ILE A 927 16.67 10.45 -9.26
C ILE A 927 16.80 9.02 -9.82
N ASN A 928 16.36 8.05 -9.00
CA ASN A 928 16.37 6.61 -9.25
C ASN A 928 15.93 6.22 -10.67
N ALA A 929 16.67 5.26 -11.22
CA ALA A 929 16.37 4.57 -12.47
C ALA A 929 15.12 3.70 -12.30
N ASP A 930 13.94 4.28 -12.51
CA ASP A 930 12.72 3.55 -12.77
C ASP A 930 12.06 4.10 -14.04
N GLU A 931 11.88 3.21 -15.02
CA GLU A 931 11.11 3.42 -16.24
C GLU A 931 11.62 4.53 -17.17
N GLY A 932 12.91 4.49 -17.49
CA GLY A 932 13.48 5.18 -18.63
C GLY A 932 13.09 4.48 -19.94
N GLY A 933 11.91 4.79 -20.47
CA GLY A 933 11.73 4.80 -21.93
C GLY A 933 12.65 5.88 -22.48
N TRP A 934 13.87 5.50 -22.87
CA TRP A 934 14.80 6.41 -23.51
C TRP A 934 14.22 6.84 -24.85
N GLY A 935 13.56 7.99 -24.83
CA GLY A 935 13.19 8.75 -26.01
C GLY A 935 14.47 9.05 -26.79
N GLY A 936 14.65 8.35 -27.90
CA GLY A 936 15.51 8.81 -28.98
C GLY A 936 14.93 10.12 -29.49
N GLY A 937 15.50 11.24 -29.02
CA GLY A 937 15.09 12.57 -29.44
C GLY A 937 15.25 12.74 -30.95
N PHE A 938 14.13 12.79 -31.66
CA PHE A 938 14.05 13.56 -32.89
C PHE A 938 13.71 14.99 -32.48
N GLY A 939 14.73 15.83 -32.40
CA GLY A 939 14.61 17.25 -32.07
C GLY A 939 13.62 17.97 -32.98
N GLY A 940 12.85 18.86 -32.37
CA GLY A 940 11.83 19.67 -33.03
C GLY A 940 12.39 20.47 -34.22
N GLY A 941 11.89 20.13 -35.40
CA GLY A 941 11.88 20.97 -36.60
C GLY A 941 10.53 20.76 -37.25
N GLY A 942 9.74 21.82 -37.38
CA GLY A 942 8.37 21.74 -37.86
C GLY A 942 8.26 21.02 -39.21
N PHE A 943 7.61 19.84 -39.22
CA PHE A 943 7.15 19.20 -40.44
C PHE A 943 5.81 19.81 -40.83
N GLY A 944 5.88 20.99 -41.46
CA GLY A 944 4.76 21.53 -42.21
C GLY A 944 4.46 20.64 -43.42
N GLY A 945 3.21 20.21 -43.50
CA GLY A 945 2.48 19.98 -44.76
C GLY A 945 3.03 18.94 -45.75
N GLY A 946 2.40 17.77 -45.73
CA GLY A 946 2.15 16.98 -46.94
C GLY A 946 3.14 15.86 -47.26
N GLY A 947 2.61 14.63 -47.24
CA GLY A 947 3.08 13.55 -48.12
C GLY A 947 4.13 12.59 -47.55
N MET A 948 3.71 11.68 -46.67
CA MET A 948 4.37 10.36 -46.54
C MET A 948 3.43 9.24 -46.03
N TRP A 949 2.27 9.61 -45.48
CA TRP A 949 1.28 8.68 -44.90
C TRP A 949 -0.12 8.81 -45.52
N GLY A 950 -0.24 9.42 -46.70
CA GLY A 950 -1.52 9.67 -47.38
C GLY A 950 -2.11 8.48 -48.15
N GLY A 951 -1.57 7.27 -47.96
CA GLY A 951 -2.10 6.03 -48.55
C GLY A 951 -2.76 5.18 -47.48
N ASN A 952 -3.93 4.61 -47.80
CA ASN A 952 -4.71 3.71 -46.93
C ASN A 952 -3.87 2.55 -46.39
N PHE A 953 -3.24 2.74 -45.22
CA PHE A 953 -2.61 1.67 -44.47
C PHE A 953 -3.73 0.91 -43.76
N THR A 954 -4.11 -0.25 -44.31
CA THR A 954 -5.18 -1.10 -43.75
C THR A 954 -4.54 -2.35 -43.19
N PHE A 955 -4.68 -2.58 -41.89
CA PHE A 955 -4.46 -3.90 -41.31
C PHE A 955 -5.55 -4.82 -41.86
N GLY A 956 -5.19 -5.99 -42.38
CA GLY A 956 -6.09 -6.84 -43.17
C GLY A 956 -7.31 -7.39 -42.40
N GLY A 957 -7.44 -7.08 -41.11
CA GLY A 957 -8.50 -7.55 -40.23
C GLY A 957 -9.90 -7.13 -40.65
N ASP A 958 -10.09 -5.99 -41.33
CA ASP A 958 -11.40 -5.52 -41.83
C ASP A 958 -12.08 -6.47 -42.82
N LYS A 959 -11.28 -7.33 -43.47
CA LYS A 959 -11.72 -8.29 -44.49
C LYS A 959 -11.73 -9.74 -43.99
N VAL A 960 -11.35 -9.97 -42.73
CA VAL A 960 -11.16 -11.32 -42.19
C VAL A 960 -12.05 -11.52 -40.96
N SER A 961 -13.19 -12.19 -41.18
CA SER A 961 -14.03 -12.67 -40.09
C SER A 961 -13.25 -13.65 -39.21
N VAL A 962 -13.29 -13.44 -37.88
CA VAL A 962 -12.68 -14.39 -36.92
C VAL A 962 -13.33 -15.78 -36.97
N VAL A 963 -14.64 -15.85 -37.24
CA VAL A 963 -15.36 -17.14 -37.40
C VAL A 963 -14.86 -17.93 -38.59
N ASP A 964 -14.92 -17.34 -39.79
CA ASP A 964 -14.39 -17.96 -41.01
C ASP A 964 -12.93 -18.37 -40.88
N PHE A 965 -12.09 -17.53 -40.24
CA PHE A 965 -10.69 -17.85 -40.00
C PHE A 965 -10.51 -19.07 -39.11
N MET A 966 -11.19 -19.12 -37.97
CA MET A 966 -11.11 -20.25 -37.03
C MET A 966 -11.64 -21.54 -37.64
N ILE A 967 -12.76 -21.50 -38.38
CA ILE A 967 -13.28 -22.66 -39.12
C ILE A 967 -12.19 -23.19 -40.06
N LYS A 968 -11.62 -22.30 -40.89
CA LYS A 968 -10.63 -22.72 -41.88
C LYS A 968 -9.35 -23.23 -41.22
N ARG A 969 -8.91 -22.60 -40.14
CA ARG A 969 -7.72 -22.98 -39.40
C ARG A 969 -7.88 -24.36 -38.75
N ASN A 970 -9.04 -24.62 -38.14
CA ASN A 970 -9.38 -25.93 -37.58
C ASN A 970 -9.34 -27.05 -38.63
N GLU A 971 -9.87 -26.81 -39.84
CA GLU A 971 -9.75 -27.78 -40.95
C GLU A 971 -8.29 -28.12 -41.29
N ILE A 972 -7.45 -27.09 -41.42
CA ILE A 972 -6.03 -27.23 -41.78
C ILE A 972 -5.29 -28.01 -40.70
N ILE A 973 -5.49 -27.66 -39.42
CA ILE A 973 -4.84 -28.33 -38.29
C ILE A 973 -5.25 -29.80 -38.23
N ARG A 974 -6.54 -30.09 -38.34
CA ARG A 974 -7.06 -31.47 -38.32
C ARG A 974 -6.47 -32.32 -39.44
N SER A 975 -6.40 -31.75 -40.65
CA SER A 975 -5.76 -32.43 -41.78
C SER A 975 -4.25 -32.63 -41.59
N ALA A 976 -3.54 -31.66 -41.00
CA ALA A 976 -2.09 -31.71 -40.86
C ALA A 976 -1.64 -32.71 -39.78
N LEU A 977 -2.40 -32.82 -38.68
CA LEU A 977 -2.08 -33.63 -37.51
C LEU A 977 -2.78 -35.00 -37.49
N GLY A 978 -3.64 -35.29 -38.47
CA GLY A 978 -4.37 -36.56 -38.52
C GLY A 978 -5.36 -36.69 -37.36
N PHE A 979 -6.12 -35.62 -37.13
CA PHE A 979 -7.15 -35.54 -36.10
C PHE A 979 -8.39 -36.35 -36.47
#